data_AF-A0A7C9LUH8-F1
#
_entry.id   AF-A0A7C9LUH8-F1
#
_cell.length_a   1.000
_cell.length_b   1.000
_cell.length_c   1.000
_cell.angle_alpha   90.00
_cell.angle_beta   90.00
_cell.angle_gamma   90.00
#
_symmetry.space_group_name_H-M   'P 1'
#
loop_
_entity.id
_entity.type
_entity.pdbx_description
1 polymer ?
#
loop_
_entity_poly.entity_id
_entity_poly.type
_entity_poly.pdbx_seq_one_letter_code
_entity_poly.pdbx_strand_id
1 'polypeptide(L)'
;MQRNDKILCKLLNYIPNERTFEVEDIASKMRGYVIFLNNYQDISILKEAYNKKRNIALYFDKYECGKALFSYKKLEFIEDKQVEVKALFSEYDKDFNLSLFENLYNSLGEVIDSEEKFFLAKSLLLVNKELKIKKSLTKELFKMSTSTFQKKFWNEGLLPFFSNIGIRELWSGADEEKQATILQRLGIRIQPISITNVECYFDQIGEVVAKNIISAKKIIKIAMAWFTNFNIFKIIKHKLENGVEVVLVTNNDLINNGGYCLNLNELIEKGLKIYLYEYPDMLHHKFCIIDDEIVMTGSYNWTFFSEAVNRENMIVIKDDKKIIESFTKEFQYIIRGRQIISKMPSVVPERPEYDRSSFKQYISEELVIRARKRIGDIYENISRAKSLSPSYITVSKAIQDLDINLSDTSISTQSLDFAAETTAIEERRKLIDSNMQKIQKLEIKQQTIQKQQKDINKRHQEVQAYAQQIVENKDITEEERKRKQKDISQKKESLQREEELLKKSLDKVEEETINLNRDVQQSKDEIRTIQETSQVETQGGRGSLKINLKWNTIDDLDLHVFDPDGYEIYYNSRNHVCNGVKGQLDIDANASTPYSRTPQENIYWEEGKNAPIGRYKVQVVLYSKRDIVDNIPFTITVYPDKGETKIFPGEIKTLQTPKTIIEFEYSENGIIYL
;
A
#
# COMPACT_ATOMS: atom_id res chain seq x y z
N MET A 1 -39.65 -58.60 16.41
CA MET A 1 -38.26 -58.08 16.29
C MET A 1 -38.05 -57.08 17.40
N GLN A 2 -36.97 -57.26 18.16
CA GLN A 2 -36.48 -56.29 19.14
C GLN A 2 -35.43 -55.40 18.48
N ARG A 3 -35.26 -54.18 19.01
CA ARG A 3 -34.29 -53.21 18.50
C ARG A 3 -32.87 -53.77 18.60
N ASN A 4 -32.09 -53.63 17.51
CA ASN A 4 -30.78 -54.22 17.26
C ASN A 4 -30.75 -55.73 17.00
N ASP A 5 -31.88 -56.37 16.70
CA ASP A 5 -31.85 -57.74 16.18
C ASP A 5 -31.13 -57.76 14.82
N LYS A 6 -30.09 -58.61 14.71
CA LYS A 6 -29.36 -58.83 13.45
C LYS A 6 -30.16 -59.77 12.56
N ILE A 7 -30.63 -59.27 11.43
CA ILE A 7 -31.54 -59.96 10.51
C ILE A 7 -30.92 -59.96 9.12
N LEU A 8 -30.99 -61.11 8.44
CA LEU A 8 -30.46 -61.25 7.10
C LEU A 8 -31.52 -60.84 6.09
N CYS A 9 -31.27 -59.74 5.39
CA CYS A 9 -32.22 -59.14 4.47
C CYS A 9 -31.72 -59.17 3.02
N LYS A 10 -32.66 -59.18 2.08
CA LYS A 10 -32.41 -58.97 0.66
C LYS A 10 -32.78 -57.54 0.28
N LEU A 11 -31.88 -56.85 -0.42
CA LEU A 11 -32.17 -55.51 -0.97
C LEU A 11 -33.01 -55.67 -2.25
N LEU A 12 -34.20 -55.07 -2.27
CA LEU A 12 -35.17 -55.23 -3.36
C LEU A 12 -35.12 -54.08 -4.36
N ASN A 13 -35.07 -52.84 -3.87
CA ASN A 13 -35.08 -51.64 -4.71
C ASN A 13 -34.31 -50.50 -4.03
N TYR A 14 -33.76 -49.60 -4.84
CA TYR A 14 -33.16 -48.35 -4.37
C TYR A 14 -34.01 -47.17 -4.81
N ILE A 15 -34.41 -46.32 -3.88
CA ILE A 15 -35.18 -45.09 -4.14
C ILE A 15 -34.20 -43.91 -4.01
N PRO A 16 -33.68 -43.36 -5.13
CA PRO A 16 -32.57 -42.40 -5.08
C PRO A 16 -32.96 -41.07 -4.41
N ASN A 17 -34.17 -40.58 -4.67
CA ASN A 17 -34.66 -39.28 -4.19
C ASN A 17 -34.81 -39.25 -2.66
N GLU A 18 -35.17 -40.38 -2.07
CA GLU A 18 -35.34 -40.52 -0.61
C GLU A 18 -34.11 -41.11 0.07
N ARG A 19 -33.06 -41.44 -0.70
CA ARG A 19 -31.84 -42.09 -0.22
C ARG A 19 -32.17 -43.26 0.71
N THR A 20 -32.95 -44.20 0.19
CA THR A 20 -33.48 -45.32 0.97
C THR A 20 -33.48 -46.60 0.13
N PHE A 21 -33.16 -47.74 0.75
CA PHE A 21 -33.34 -49.07 0.15
C PHE A 21 -34.58 -49.75 0.71
N GLU A 22 -35.39 -50.34 -0.17
CA GLU A 22 -36.42 -51.31 0.24
C GLU A 22 -35.77 -52.67 0.45
N VAL A 23 -36.08 -53.30 1.59
CA VAL A 23 -35.46 -54.56 2.02
C VAL A 23 -36.52 -55.55 2.46
N GLU A 24 -36.23 -56.84 2.30
CA GLU A 24 -37.09 -57.93 2.76
C GLU A 24 -36.29 -58.91 3.62
N ASP A 25 -36.80 -59.22 4.82
CA ASP A 25 -36.25 -60.27 5.67
C ASP A 25 -36.46 -61.63 4.99
N ILE A 26 -35.38 -62.40 4.86
CA ILE A 26 -35.39 -63.69 4.18
C ILE A 26 -36.23 -64.72 4.95
N ALA A 27 -36.22 -64.66 6.28
CA ALA A 27 -36.91 -65.64 7.13
C ALA A 27 -38.41 -65.35 7.22
N SER A 28 -38.79 -64.13 7.61
CA SER A 28 -40.21 -63.77 7.80
C SER A 28 -40.94 -63.25 6.56
N LYS A 29 -40.21 -62.95 5.46
CA LYS A 29 -40.72 -62.26 4.26
C LYS A 29 -41.29 -60.86 4.51
N MET A 30 -41.00 -60.28 5.67
CA MET A 30 -41.43 -58.94 6.01
C MET A 30 -40.64 -57.89 5.25
N ARG A 31 -41.33 -56.86 4.72
CA ARG A 31 -40.70 -55.74 4.02
C ARG A 31 -40.52 -54.52 4.91
N GLY A 32 -39.44 -53.80 4.65
CA GLY A 32 -39.08 -52.59 5.35
C GLY A 32 -38.07 -51.75 4.58
N TYR A 33 -37.46 -50.79 5.27
CA TYR A 33 -36.60 -49.80 4.64
C TYR A 33 -35.31 -49.56 5.43
N VAL A 34 -34.24 -49.23 4.72
CA VAL A 34 -32.98 -48.73 5.29
C VAL A 34 -32.76 -47.30 4.81
N ILE A 35 -32.82 -46.34 5.73
CA ILE A 35 -32.71 -44.89 5.44
C ILE A 35 -31.28 -44.40 5.74
N PHE A 36 -30.71 -43.60 4.84
CA PHE A 36 -29.41 -42.97 5.04
C PHE A 36 -29.54 -41.65 5.84
N LEU A 37 -29.15 -41.66 7.11
CA LEU A 37 -28.98 -40.44 7.90
C LEU A 37 -27.49 -40.07 7.95
N ASN A 38 -27.08 -39.15 7.07
CA ASN A 38 -25.88 -38.30 7.16
C ASN A 38 -24.46 -38.91 7.19
N ASN A 39 -24.23 -40.20 6.90
CA ASN A 39 -22.87 -40.73 6.66
C ASN A 39 -22.75 -41.41 5.29
N TYR A 40 -22.03 -40.75 4.36
CA TYR A 40 -21.83 -41.22 2.98
C TYR A 40 -20.96 -42.49 2.86
N GLN A 41 -20.31 -42.95 3.94
CA GLN A 41 -19.34 -44.05 3.90
C GLN A 41 -19.98 -45.45 3.77
N ASP A 42 -21.23 -45.64 4.21
CA ASP A 42 -21.92 -46.95 4.17
C ASP A 42 -22.69 -47.22 2.87
N ILE A 43 -22.84 -46.20 2.02
CA ILE A 43 -23.61 -46.28 0.77
C ILE A 43 -22.97 -47.25 -0.23
N SER A 44 -21.64 -47.29 -0.30
CA SER A 44 -20.92 -48.12 -1.28
C SER A 44 -21.15 -49.62 -1.05
N ILE A 45 -21.22 -50.08 0.21
CA ILE A 45 -21.41 -51.49 0.54
C ILE A 45 -22.83 -51.95 0.22
N LEU A 46 -23.84 -51.15 0.58
CA LEU A 46 -25.24 -51.47 0.27
C LEU A 46 -25.50 -51.42 -1.25
N LYS A 47 -24.90 -50.46 -1.97
CA LYS A 47 -24.95 -50.43 -3.44
C LYS A 47 -24.27 -51.65 -4.07
N GLU A 48 -23.12 -52.08 -3.54
CA GLU A 48 -22.45 -53.28 -4.02
C GLU A 48 -23.30 -54.53 -3.77
N ALA A 49 -23.85 -54.69 -2.57
CA ALA A 49 -24.72 -55.81 -2.23
C ALA A 49 -25.98 -55.84 -3.11
N TYR A 50 -26.59 -54.68 -3.38
CA TYR A 50 -27.74 -54.55 -4.27
C TYR A 50 -27.39 -54.94 -5.72
N ASN A 51 -26.32 -54.37 -6.28
CA ASN A 51 -25.88 -54.64 -7.65
C ASN A 51 -25.51 -56.11 -7.86
N LYS A 52 -24.91 -56.75 -6.85
CA LYS A 52 -24.53 -58.17 -6.87
C LYS A 52 -25.63 -59.11 -6.37
N LYS A 53 -26.83 -58.59 -6.03
CA LYS A 53 -27.98 -59.33 -5.47
C LYS A 53 -27.62 -60.22 -4.27
N ARG A 54 -26.71 -59.75 -3.41
CA ARG A 54 -26.26 -60.47 -2.21
C ARG A 54 -27.17 -60.16 -1.03
N ASN A 55 -27.38 -61.16 -0.18
CA ASN A 55 -28.06 -60.98 1.09
C ASN A 55 -27.12 -60.25 2.06
N ILE A 56 -27.64 -59.33 2.86
CA ILE A 56 -26.86 -58.51 3.78
C ILE A 56 -27.48 -58.51 5.18
N ALA A 57 -26.63 -58.59 6.19
CA ALA A 57 -27.08 -58.52 7.58
C ALA A 57 -27.34 -57.07 7.97
N LEU A 58 -28.56 -56.80 8.41
CA LEU A 58 -29.03 -55.50 8.87
C LEU A 58 -29.56 -55.61 10.29
N TYR A 59 -29.65 -54.49 10.99
CA TYR A 59 -30.15 -54.44 12.35
C TYR A 59 -31.52 -53.76 12.37
N PHE A 60 -32.54 -54.44 12.88
CA PHE A 60 -33.86 -53.83 13.04
C PHE A 60 -33.77 -52.69 14.07
N ASP A 61 -34.31 -51.52 13.74
CA ASP A 61 -34.27 -50.35 14.62
C ASP A 61 -35.63 -50.11 15.30
N LYS A 62 -36.66 -49.83 14.50
CA LYS A 62 -38.02 -49.57 14.97
C LYS A 62 -39.05 -49.81 13.87
N TYR A 63 -40.33 -49.81 14.23
CA TYR A 63 -41.41 -49.61 13.27
C TYR A 63 -41.74 -48.11 13.20
N GLU A 64 -41.93 -47.60 11.99
CA GLU A 64 -42.40 -46.23 11.75
C GLU A 64 -43.52 -46.27 10.70
N CYS A 65 -44.68 -45.70 11.05
CA CYS A 65 -45.89 -45.74 10.21
C CYS A 65 -46.27 -47.14 9.69
N GLY A 66 -46.09 -48.18 10.50
CA GLY A 66 -46.43 -49.57 10.15
C GLY A 66 -45.40 -50.31 9.29
N LYS A 67 -44.26 -49.67 8.96
CA LYS A 67 -43.16 -50.26 8.18
C LYS A 67 -41.93 -50.50 9.06
N ALA A 68 -41.23 -51.61 8.86
CA ALA A 68 -40.00 -51.93 9.60
C ALA A 68 -38.83 -51.08 9.09
N LEU A 69 -38.07 -50.47 9.99
CA LEU A 69 -36.84 -49.75 9.68
C LEU A 69 -35.61 -50.52 10.14
N PHE A 70 -34.62 -50.57 9.25
CA PHE A 70 -33.37 -51.30 9.45
C PHE A 70 -32.17 -50.34 9.31
N SER A 71 -31.08 -50.66 10.00
CA SER A 71 -29.82 -49.92 9.94
C SER A 71 -28.66 -50.86 9.62
N TYR A 72 -27.69 -50.37 8.85
CA TYR A 72 -26.43 -51.09 8.63
C TYR A 72 -25.44 -50.69 9.72
N LYS A 73 -24.92 -51.67 10.46
CA LYS A 73 -23.80 -51.47 11.40
C LYS A 73 -22.67 -52.38 10.96
N LYS A 74 -21.53 -51.79 10.60
CA LYS A 74 -20.33 -52.50 10.14
C LYS A 74 -19.82 -53.40 11.27
N LEU A 75 -19.91 -54.72 11.07
CA LEU A 75 -19.27 -55.74 11.89
C LEU A 75 -18.59 -56.75 10.95
N GLU A 76 -17.35 -57.06 11.30
CA GLU A 76 -16.31 -57.72 10.49
C GLU A 76 -16.79 -59.05 9.86
N PHE A 77 -16.39 -59.24 8.60
CA PHE A 77 -16.49 -60.52 7.92
C PHE A 77 -15.63 -61.55 8.67
N ILE A 78 -16.21 -62.69 9.02
CA ILE A 78 -15.45 -63.86 9.49
C ILE A 78 -14.94 -64.58 8.23
N GLU A 79 -13.62 -64.59 8.04
CA GLU A 79 -12.94 -65.44 7.06
C GLU A 79 -12.94 -66.91 7.50
N ASP A 80 -12.84 -67.77 6.48
CA ASP A 80 -12.79 -69.22 6.56
C ASP A 80 -11.84 -69.79 7.63
N LYS A 81 -12.36 -70.81 8.32
CA LYS A 81 -11.66 -71.86 9.09
C LYS A 81 -10.47 -71.42 9.95
N GLN A 82 -10.77 -70.74 11.05
CA GLN A 82 -9.87 -70.71 12.21
C GLN A 82 -10.14 -71.93 13.09
N VAL A 83 -9.10 -72.70 13.40
CA VAL A 83 -9.14 -73.71 14.47
C VAL A 83 -9.21 -72.97 15.80
N GLU A 84 -10.43 -72.69 16.27
CA GLU A 84 -10.64 -72.10 17.59
C GLU A 84 -10.47 -73.21 18.64
N VAL A 85 -9.36 -73.21 19.38
CA VAL A 85 -9.19 -74.08 20.54
C VAL A 85 -10.08 -73.54 21.66
N LYS A 86 -11.35 -73.93 21.68
CA LYS A 86 -12.24 -73.66 22.82
C LYS A 86 -11.94 -74.64 23.95
N ALA A 87 -11.03 -74.24 24.82
CA ALA A 87 -10.96 -74.82 26.14
C ALA A 87 -12.24 -74.41 26.90
N LEU A 88 -13.10 -75.39 27.22
CA LEU A 88 -14.33 -75.15 27.99
C LEU A 88 -13.96 -75.05 29.46
N PHE A 89 -13.71 -73.83 29.93
CA PHE A 89 -13.57 -73.55 31.35
C PHE A 89 -14.93 -73.73 32.05
N SER A 90 -14.92 -74.37 33.21
CA SER A 90 -16.11 -74.59 34.02
C SER A 90 -16.53 -73.29 34.71
N GLU A 91 -17.82 -72.98 34.75
CA GLU A 91 -18.33 -71.82 35.50
C GLU A 91 -18.19 -72.00 37.03
N TYR A 92 -18.11 -73.24 37.50
CA TYR A 92 -18.22 -73.57 38.93
C TYR A 92 -16.98 -74.27 39.52
N ASP A 93 -16.06 -74.74 38.67
CA ASP A 93 -14.89 -75.51 39.12
C ASP A 93 -13.57 -74.75 38.89
N LYS A 94 -13.09 -74.11 39.97
CA LYS A 94 -11.87 -73.31 39.95
C LYS A 94 -10.60 -74.16 39.81
N ASP A 95 -10.57 -75.34 40.42
CA ASP A 95 -9.39 -76.20 40.41
C ASP A 95 -9.20 -76.84 39.04
N PHE A 96 -10.29 -77.26 38.39
CA PHE A 96 -10.30 -77.66 36.99
C PHE A 96 -9.80 -76.54 36.07
N ASN A 97 -10.30 -75.31 36.25
CA ASN A 97 -9.89 -74.17 35.44
C ASN A 97 -8.40 -73.84 35.60
N LEU A 98 -7.88 -73.86 36.82
CA LEU A 98 -6.46 -73.66 37.10
C LEU A 98 -5.60 -74.73 36.42
N SER A 99 -5.97 -76.01 36.56
CA SER A 99 -5.24 -77.12 35.95
C SER A 99 -5.27 -77.05 34.41
N LEU A 100 -6.44 -76.79 33.82
CA LEU A 100 -6.61 -76.64 32.38
C LEU A 100 -5.80 -75.46 31.85
N PHE A 101 -5.84 -74.31 32.54
CA PHE A 101 -5.09 -73.11 32.18
C PHE A 101 -3.58 -73.37 32.16
N GLU A 102 -3.03 -73.99 33.20
CA GLU A 102 -1.60 -74.32 33.28
C GLU A 102 -1.18 -75.32 32.19
N ASN A 103 -1.99 -76.34 31.91
CA ASN A 103 -1.69 -77.31 30.85
C ASN A 103 -1.67 -76.66 29.46
N LEU A 104 -2.63 -75.78 29.17
CA LEU A 104 -2.69 -75.03 27.92
C LEU A 104 -1.54 -74.02 27.81
N TYR A 105 -1.19 -73.35 28.92
CA TYR A 105 -0.06 -72.45 28.97
C TYR A 105 1.26 -73.18 28.70
N ASN A 106 1.48 -74.34 29.33
CA ASN A 106 2.66 -75.17 29.10
C ASN A 106 2.74 -75.70 27.65
N SER A 107 1.59 -75.90 27.00
CA SER A 107 1.51 -76.33 25.60
C SER A 107 1.98 -75.26 24.60
N LEU A 108 2.11 -73.99 25.02
CA LEU A 108 2.70 -72.94 24.17
C LEU A 108 4.20 -73.17 23.89
N GLY A 109 4.88 -73.95 24.75
CA GLY A 109 6.33 -74.14 24.68
C GLY A 109 7.12 -72.90 25.09
N GLU A 110 8.37 -72.77 24.62
CA GLU A 110 9.25 -71.63 24.98
C GLU A 110 9.02 -70.39 24.10
N VAL A 111 8.59 -70.58 22.85
CA VAL A 111 8.46 -69.51 21.84
C VAL A 111 7.14 -69.63 21.08
N ILE A 112 6.46 -68.48 20.91
CA ILE A 112 5.26 -68.30 20.08
C ILE A 112 5.71 -67.82 18.70
N ASP A 113 5.79 -68.77 17.78
CA ASP A 113 6.31 -68.65 16.42
C ASP A 113 5.36 -69.21 15.34
N SER A 114 4.16 -69.66 15.73
CA SER A 114 3.13 -70.16 14.82
C SER A 114 1.76 -69.54 15.11
N GLU A 115 0.87 -69.60 14.12
CA GLU A 115 -0.50 -69.09 14.23
C GLU A 115 -1.31 -69.85 15.30
N GLU A 116 -1.14 -71.16 15.42
CA GLU A 116 -1.83 -71.99 16.41
C GLU A 116 -1.45 -71.58 17.84
N LYS A 117 -0.15 -71.35 18.08
CA LYS A 117 0.34 -70.86 19.38
C LYS A 117 -0.14 -69.45 19.66
N PHE A 118 -0.20 -68.59 18.63
CA PHE A 118 -0.75 -67.24 18.76
C PHE A 118 -2.23 -67.26 19.17
N PHE A 119 -3.06 -68.10 18.53
CA PHE A 119 -4.48 -68.24 18.87
C PHE A 119 -4.69 -68.84 20.27
N LEU A 120 -3.87 -69.82 20.67
CA LEU A 120 -3.91 -70.37 22.02
C LEU A 120 -3.53 -69.30 23.06
N ALA A 121 -2.47 -68.54 22.82
CA ALA A 121 -2.04 -67.43 23.67
C ALA A 121 -3.10 -66.32 23.76
N LYS A 122 -3.77 -66.00 22.64
CA LYS A 122 -4.92 -65.07 22.60
C LYS A 122 -6.07 -65.58 23.47
N SER A 123 -6.39 -66.87 23.38
CA SER A 123 -7.45 -67.49 24.18
C SER A 123 -7.11 -67.44 25.68
N LEU A 124 -5.85 -67.73 26.04
CA LEU A 124 -5.37 -67.61 27.42
C LEU A 124 -5.41 -66.17 27.94
N LEU A 125 -5.09 -65.16 27.11
CA LEU A 125 -5.22 -63.75 27.48
C LEU A 125 -6.68 -63.37 27.79
N LEU A 126 -7.62 -63.81 26.96
CA LEU A 126 -9.05 -63.54 27.15
C LEU A 126 -9.57 -64.19 28.43
N VAL A 127 -9.28 -65.46 28.65
CA VAL A 127 -9.70 -66.19 29.85
C VAL A 127 -9.05 -65.60 31.10
N ASN A 128 -7.77 -65.25 31.04
CA ASN A 128 -7.06 -64.66 32.17
C ASN A 128 -7.56 -63.26 32.53
N LYS A 129 -8.19 -62.53 31.59
CA LYS A 129 -8.86 -61.26 31.86
C LYS A 129 -10.07 -61.45 32.78
N GLU A 130 -10.80 -62.55 32.60
CA GLU A 130 -11.98 -62.88 33.40
C GLU A 130 -11.61 -63.57 34.72
N LEU A 131 -10.80 -64.63 34.64
CA LEU A 131 -10.49 -65.49 35.79
C LEU A 131 -9.30 -65.00 36.63
N LYS A 132 -8.46 -64.10 36.10
CA LYS A 132 -7.28 -63.51 36.78
C LYS A 132 -6.34 -64.55 37.38
N ILE A 133 -6.12 -65.66 36.68
CA ILE A 133 -5.32 -66.81 37.11
C ILE A 133 -3.83 -66.43 37.26
N LYS A 134 -3.27 -65.73 36.26
CA LYS A 134 -1.85 -65.41 36.17
C LYS A 134 -1.60 -63.92 35.98
N LYS A 135 -1.01 -63.28 37.00
CA LYS A 135 -0.80 -61.81 37.05
C LYS A 135 0.14 -61.28 35.94
N SER A 136 1.13 -62.05 35.53
CA SER A 136 2.20 -61.63 34.61
C SER A 136 2.07 -62.17 33.18
N LEU A 137 0.94 -62.82 32.85
CA LEU A 137 0.73 -63.50 31.57
C LEU A 137 1.04 -62.63 30.35
N THR A 138 0.56 -61.39 30.32
CA THR A 138 0.80 -60.42 29.24
C THR A 138 2.29 -60.19 28.97
N LYS A 139 3.12 -60.10 30.03
CA LYS A 139 4.57 -59.90 29.93
C LYS A 139 5.29 -61.18 29.51
N GLU A 140 4.81 -62.32 29.98
CA GLU A 140 5.36 -63.63 29.63
C GLU A 140 5.10 -63.95 28.15
N LEU A 141 3.85 -63.84 27.69
CA LEU A 141 3.50 -64.08 26.28
C LEU A 141 4.22 -63.13 25.32
N PHE A 142 4.40 -61.86 25.70
CA PHE A 142 5.21 -60.93 24.91
C PHE A 142 6.66 -61.39 24.76
N LYS A 143 7.29 -61.83 25.86
CA LYS A 143 8.67 -62.35 25.85
C LYS A 143 8.81 -63.63 25.05
N MET A 144 7.80 -64.50 25.10
CA MET A 144 7.77 -65.74 24.34
C MET A 144 7.51 -65.50 22.85
N SER A 145 6.93 -64.37 22.47
CA SER A 145 6.56 -64.09 21.08
C SER A 145 7.73 -63.58 20.25
N THR A 146 7.84 -64.07 19.01
CA THR A 146 8.73 -63.47 18.00
C THR A 146 8.26 -62.06 17.63
N SER A 147 9.13 -61.26 17.00
CA SER A 147 8.82 -59.89 16.58
C SER A 147 7.55 -59.79 15.71
N THR A 148 7.35 -60.77 14.82
CA THR A 148 6.15 -60.89 13.98
C THR A 148 4.88 -61.01 14.81
N PHE A 149 4.86 -61.90 15.80
CA PHE A 149 3.67 -62.12 16.64
C PHE A 149 3.50 -61.04 17.72
N GLN A 150 4.58 -60.44 18.22
CA GLN A 150 4.49 -59.23 19.05
C GLN A 150 3.76 -58.11 18.28
N LYS A 151 4.07 -57.93 16.99
CA LYS A 151 3.40 -56.94 16.13
C LYS A 151 1.93 -57.31 15.93
N LYS A 152 1.64 -58.58 15.75
CA LYS A 152 0.26 -59.09 15.61
C LYS A 152 -0.57 -58.85 16.88
N PHE A 153 -0.02 -59.16 18.06
CA PHE A 153 -0.65 -58.86 19.35
C PHE A 153 -0.93 -57.36 19.54
N TRP A 154 0.02 -56.50 19.15
CA TRP A 154 -0.17 -55.04 19.21
C TRP A 154 -1.25 -54.57 18.24
N ASN A 155 -1.24 -55.04 16.99
CA ASN A 155 -2.22 -54.67 15.98
C ASN A 155 -3.65 -55.02 16.43
N GLU A 156 -3.85 -56.23 16.97
CA GLU A 156 -5.12 -56.70 17.53
C GLU A 156 -5.50 -56.07 18.89
N GLY A 157 -4.63 -55.23 19.48
CA GLY A 157 -4.89 -54.55 20.74
C GLY A 157 -4.92 -55.47 21.97
N LEU A 158 -4.30 -56.65 21.87
CA LEU A 158 -4.31 -57.68 22.91
C LEU A 158 -3.22 -57.46 23.97
N LEU A 159 -2.12 -56.79 23.62
CA LEU A 159 -1.04 -56.44 24.54
C LEU A 159 -0.89 -54.91 24.61
N PRO A 160 -0.67 -54.34 25.81
CA PRO A 160 -0.60 -52.90 26.01
C PRO A 160 0.79 -52.31 25.73
N PHE A 161 1.75 -53.10 25.24
CA PHE A 161 3.09 -52.64 24.90
C PHE A 161 3.65 -53.38 23.68
N PHE A 162 4.51 -52.68 22.94
CA PHE A 162 5.23 -53.17 21.77
C PHE A 162 6.68 -52.68 21.80
N SER A 163 7.58 -53.28 21.03
CA SER A 163 9.00 -52.93 21.07
C SER A 163 9.26 -51.50 20.57
N ASN A 164 10.16 -50.77 21.22
CA ASN A 164 10.49 -49.39 20.84
C ASN A 164 11.00 -49.28 19.39
N ILE A 165 11.74 -50.30 18.93
CA ILE A 165 12.22 -50.39 17.55
C ILE A 165 11.04 -50.52 16.59
N GLY A 166 10.09 -51.42 16.90
CA GLY A 166 8.90 -51.60 16.07
C GLY A 166 7.97 -50.37 16.05
N ILE A 167 7.83 -49.66 17.19
CA ILE A 167 7.09 -48.39 17.22
C ILE A 167 7.77 -47.34 16.33
N ARG A 168 9.10 -47.26 16.35
CA ARG A 168 9.87 -46.32 15.53
C ARG A 168 9.71 -46.60 14.04
N GLU A 169 9.77 -47.87 13.64
CA GLU A 169 9.54 -48.28 12.25
C GLU A 169 8.11 -47.93 11.81
N LEU A 170 7.11 -48.27 12.63
CA LEU A 170 5.70 -47.93 12.37
C LEU A 170 5.49 -46.42 12.26
N TRP A 171 6.14 -45.64 13.11
CA TRP A 171 6.07 -44.17 13.11
C TRP A 171 6.67 -43.58 11.84
N SER A 172 7.86 -44.04 11.43
CA SER A 172 8.58 -43.50 10.27
C SER A 172 7.87 -43.67 8.93
N GLY A 173 7.01 -44.68 8.80
CA GLY A 173 6.21 -44.95 7.60
C GLY A 173 4.73 -44.54 7.71
N ALA A 174 4.32 -43.89 8.79
CA ALA A 174 2.91 -43.56 9.06
C ALA A 174 2.54 -42.14 8.61
N ASP A 175 1.35 -42.01 8.03
CA ASP A 175 0.66 -40.72 7.83
C ASP A 175 0.11 -40.16 9.16
N GLU A 176 -0.39 -38.92 9.13
CA GLU A 176 -0.86 -38.21 10.33
C GLU A 176 -1.97 -38.96 11.09
N GLU A 177 -2.87 -39.66 10.39
CA GLU A 177 -3.95 -40.43 10.98
C GLU A 177 -3.43 -41.68 11.73
N LYS A 178 -2.47 -42.39 11.13
CA LYS A 178 -1.80 -43.53 11.77
C LYS A 178 -0.93 -43.09 12.95
N GLN A 179 -0.22 -41.96 12.83
CA GLN A 179 0.56 -41.39 13.94
C GLN A 179 -0.34 -41.02 15.11
N ALA A 180 -1.49 -40.39 14.87
CA ALA A 180 -2.48 -40.10 15.91
C ALA A 180 -3.00 -41.37 16.59
N THR A 181 -3.27 -42.43 15.82
CA THR A 181 -3.69 -43.74 16.35
C THR A 181 -2.60 -44.39 17.22
N ILE A 182 -1.33 -44.29 16.81
CA ILE A 182 -0.18 -44.77 17.59
C ILE A 182 -0.09 -44.02 18.92
N LEU A 183 -0.16 -42.69 18.90
CA LEU A 183 -0.14 -41.86 20.12
C LEU A 183 -1.29 -42.20 21.06
N GLN A 184 -2.51 -42.37 20.52
CA GLN A 184 -3.69 -42.76 21.28
C GLN A 184 -3.49 -44.12 21.96
N ARG A 185 -2.98 -45.12 21.25
CA ARG A 185 -2.71 -46.46 21.80
C ARG A 185 -1.62 -46.45 22.87
N LEU A 186 -0.61 -45.58 22.73
CA LEU A 186 0.43 -45.36 23.74
C LEU A 186 -0.06 -44.50 24.93
N GLY A 187 -1.29 -43.97 24.88
CA GLY A 187 -1.82 -43.07 25.90
C GLY A 187 -1.13 -41.70 25.93
N ILE A 188 -0.41 -41.33 24.86
CA ILE A 188 0.31 -40.06 24.74
C ILE A 188 -0.66 -39.01 24.19
N ARG A 189 -0.91 -37.95 24.96
CA ARG A 189 -1.64 -36.77 24.50
C ARG A 189 -0.64 -35.67 24.14
N ILE A 190 -0.51 -35.35 22.86
CA ILE A 190 0.20 -34.14 22.42
C ILE A 190 -0.82 -33.01 22.46
N GLN A 191 -0.68 -32.07 23.38
CA GLN A 191 -1.42 -30.81 23.30
C GLN A 191 -0.77 -29.96 22.20
N PRO A 192 -1.51 -29.56 21.14
CA PRO A 192 -0.97 -28.60 20.19
C PRO A 192 -0.76 -27.28 20.93
N ILE A 193 0.50 -26.90 21.11
CA ILE A 193 0.88 -25.59 21.60
C ILE A 193 0.75 -24.64 20.40
N SER A 194 -0.47 -24.21 20.05
CA SER A 194 -0.60 -22.97 19.27
C SER A 194 -0.54 -21.84 20.27
N ILE A 195 0.60 -21.17 20.34
CA ILE A 195 0.73 -19.93 21.12
C ILE A 195 0.10 -18.86 20.25
N THR A 196 -1.23 -18.81 20.21
CA THR A 196 -1.95 -17.68 19.63
C THR A 196 -1.55 -16.45 20.44
N ASN A 197 -0.74 -15.58 19.87
CA ASN A 197 -0.38 -14.34 20.54
C ASN A 197 -1.42 -13.27 20.18
N VAL A 198 -2.20 -12.84 21.17
CA VAL A 198 -3.25 -11.83 21.03
C VAL A 198 -2.91 -10.64 21.90
N GLU A 199 -2.75 -9.48 21.27
CA GLU A 199 -2.48 -8.20 21.92
C GLU A 199 -3.68 -7.27 21.65
N CYS A 200 -4.27 -6.72 22.71
CA CYS A 200 -5.40 -5.79 22.62
C CYS A 200 -4.94 -4.37 22.99
N TYR A 201 -5.39 -3.39 22.21
CA TYR A 201 -5.03 -1.99 22.35
C TYR A 201 -6.29 -1.11 22.37
N PHE A 202 -6.32 -0.13 23.27
CA PHE A 202 -7.42 0.83 23.44
C PHE A 202 -6.93 2.29 23.37
N ASP A 203 -5.64 2.47 23.12
CA ASP A 203 -4.90 3.73 23.20
C ASP A 203 -3.62 3.60 22.36
N GLN A 204 -3.17 4.71 21.78
CA GLN A 204 -2.04 4.78 20.84
C GLN A 204 -2.17 3.79 19.65
N ILE A 205 -3.40 3.53 19.21
CA ILE A 205 -3.69 2.51 18.18
C ILE A 205 -3.00 2.87 16.86
N GLY A 206 -2.93 4.15 16.49
CA GLY A 206 -2.22 4.59 15.29
C GLY A 206 -0.73 4.19 15.29
N GLU A 207 -0.06 4.21 16.44
CA GLU A 207 1.35 3.78 16.57
C GLU A 207 1.49 2.27 16.41
N VAL A 208 0.55 1.49 16.95
CA VAL A 208 0.49 0.04 16.80
C VAL A 208 0.30 -0.34 15.33
N VAL A 209 -0.63 0.32 14.64
CA VAL A 209 -0.86 0.12 13.20
C VAL A 209 0.41 0.44 12.40
N ALA A 210 1.02 1.61 12.65
CA ALA A 210 2.25 2.03 12.00
C ALA A 210 3.38 1.01 12.20
N LYS A 211 3.62 0.57 13.44
CA LYS A 211 4.66 -0.41 13.79
C LYS A 211 4.49 -1.73 13.04
N ASN A 212 3.27 -2.26 12.99
CA ASN A 212 3.00 -3.53 12.31
C ASN A 212 3.14 -3.37 10.78
N ILE A 213 2.61 -2.30 10.17
CA ILE A 213 2.81 -2.04 8.74
C ILE A 213 4.31 -1.90 8.41
N ILE A 214 5.09 -1.20 9.25
CA ILE A 214 6.54 -1.08 9.10
C ILE A 214 7.25 -2.44 9.15
N SER A 215 6.72 -3.43 9.87
CA SER A 215 7.32 -4.78 9.90
C SER A 215 7.07 -5.63 8.66
N ALA A 216 6.12 -5.25 7.79
CA ALA A 216 5.76 -6.01 6.59
C ALA A 216 6.92 -6.14 5.59
N LYS A 217 7.10 -7.33 5.02
CA LYS A 217 8.19 -7.69 4.11
C LYS A 217 7.74 -8.10 2.72
N LYS A 218 6.53 -8.64 2.58
CA LYS A 218 6.04 -9.24 1.32
C LYS A 218 4.71 -8.64 0.88
N ILE A 219 3.69 -8.68 1.75
CA ILE A 219 2.34 -8.29 1.36
C ILE A 219 1.55 -7.66 2.51
N ILE A 220 0.76 -6.63 2.20
CA ILE A 220 -0.18 -5.99 3.11
C ILE A 220 -1.56 -5.97 2.44
N LYS A 221 -2.56 -6.64 3.04
CA LYS A 221 -3.95 -6.69 2.57
C LYS A 221 -4.82 -5.88 3.51
N ILE A 222 -5.42 -4.80 3.03
CA ILE A 222 -6.10 -3.79 3.84
C ILE A 222 -7.57 -3.74 3.44
N ALA A 223 -8.47 -4.05 4.36
CA ALA A 223 -9.89 -3.80 4.23
C ALA A 223 -10.28 -2.71 5.21
N MET A 224 -10.47 -1.49 4.71
CA MET A 224 -10.65 -0.31 5.54
C MET A 224 -11.82 0.52 5.05
N ALA A 225 -12.81 0.75 5.91
CA ALA A 225 -13.99 1.54 5.57
C ALA A 225 -13.62 3.00 5.25
N TRP A 226 -12.83 3.63 6.13
CA TRP A 226 -12.40 5.02 6.00
C TRP A 226 -10.91 5.17 6.31
N PHE A 227 -10.21 5.87 5.42
CA PHE A 227 -8.77 6.06 5.48
C PHE A 227 -8.41 7.52 5.14
N THR A 228 -8.06 8.30 6.16
CA THR A 228 -7.69 9.73 6.05
C THR A 228 -6.38 10.08 6.77
N ASN A 229 -5.72 9.11 7.43
CA ASN A 229 -4.53 9.30 8.24
C ASN A 229 -3.24 9.35 7.38
N PHE A 230 -2.65 10.55 7.27
CA PHE A 230 -1.44 10.80 6.47
C PHE A 230 -0.19 10.05 6.95
N ASN A 231 -0.08 9.74 8.24
CA ASN A 231 1.10 9.03 8.74
C ASN A 231 1.10 7.58 8.22
N ILE A 232 -0.06 6.93 8.28
CA ILE A 232 -0.24 5.57 7.74
C ILE A 232 -0.07 5.59 6.21
N PHE A 233 -0.61 6.61 5.52
CA PHE A 233 -0.41 6.81 4.08
C PHE A 233 1.07 6.87 3.68
N LYS A 234 1.88 7.70 4.37
CA LYS A 234 3.32 7.82 4.12
C LYS A 234 4.06 6.50 4.33
N ILE A 235 3.69 5.74 5.36
CA ILE A 235 4.28 4.42 5.62
C ILE A 235 3.94 3.44 4.49
N ILE A 236 2.69 3.43 4.01
CA ILE A 236 2.27 2.57 2.89
C ILE A 236 3.01 2.95 1.61
N LYS A 237 3.13 4.25 1.30
CA LYS A 237 3.93 4.74 0.17
C LYS A 237 5.36 4.20 0.22
N HIS A 238 6.01 4.33 1.38
CA HIS A 238 7.36 3.82 1.56
C HIS A 238 7.45 2.29 1.41
N LYS A 239 6.41 1.54 1.80
CA LYS A 239 6.36 0.08 1.60
C LYS A 239 6.23 -0.31 0.14
N LEU A 240 5.39 0.38 -0.62
CA LEU A 240 5.28 0.21 -2.07
C LEU A 240 6.61 0.50 -2.78
N GLU A 241 7.29 1.58 -2.41
CA GLU A 241 8.60 1.96 -2.97
C GLU A 241 9.70 0.92 -2.69
N ASN A 242 9.58 0.19 -1.58
CA ASN A 242 10.48 -0.92 -1.24
C ASN A 242 10.04 -2.29 -1.80
N GLY A 243 9.04 -2.32 -2.69
CA GLY A 243 8.59 -3.54 -3.38
C GLY A 243 7.68 -4.45 -2.57
N VAL A 244 7.11 -3.99 -1.45
CA VAL A 244 6.07 -4.74 -0.72
C VAL A 244 4.75 -4.59 -1.46
N GLU A 245 4.08 -5.71 -1.74
CA GLU A 245 2.77 -5.68 -2.38
C GLU A 245 1.72 -5.12 -1.41
N VAL A 246 0.95 -4.11 -1.83
CA VAL A 246 -0.16 -3.58 -1.03
C VAL A 246 -1.45 -3.70 -1.81
N VAL A 247 -2.47 -4.28 -1.18
CA VAL A 247 -3.82 -4.40 -1.72
C VAL A 247 -4.80 -3.72 -0.77
N LEU A 248 -5.50 -2.69 -1.24
CA LEU A 248 -6.50 -1.95 -0.48
C LEU A 248 -7.90 -2.24 -1.03
N VAL A 249 -8.86 -2.47 -0.15
CA VAL A 249 -10.29 -2.39 -0.47
C VAL A 249 -10.94 -1.37 0.45
N THR A 250 -11.63 -0.40 -0.15
CA THR A 250 -12.24 0.75 0.54
C THR A 250 -13.51 1.23 -0.18
N ASN A 251 -14.18 2.24 0.35
CA ASN A 251 -15.37 2.84 -0.25
C ASN A 251 -15.02 3.98 -1.23
N ASN A 252 -15.74 4.09 -2.35
CA ASN A 252 -15.82 5.32 -3.14
C ASN A 252 -16.86 6.24 -2.51
N ASP A 253 -16.46 7.01 -1.50
CA ASP A 253 -17.30 7.96 -0.78
C ASP A 253 -16.58 9.30 -0.56
N LEU A 254 -17.26 10.28 0.02
CA LEU A 254 -16.66 11.60 0.26
C LEU A 254 -15.42 11.51 1.16
N ILE A 255 -15.34 10.52 2.05
CA ILE A 255 -14.24 10.32 3.01
C ILE A 255 -12.96 9.82 2.33
N ASN A 256 -13.08 8.87 1.43
CA ASN A 256 -11.91 8.31 0.75
C ASN A 256 -11.65 8.90 -0.64
N ASN A 257 -12.60 9.63 -1.23
CA ASN A 257 -12.52 10.18 -2.60
C ASN A 257 -13.13 11.59 -2.75
N GLY A 258 -13.24 12.36 -1.66
CA GLY A 258 -13.67 13.77 -1.68
C GLY A 258 -12.51 14.76 -1.62
N GLY A 259 -12.77 16.06 -1.78
CA GLY A 259 -11.72 17.11 -1.92
C GLY A 259 -10.74 17.34 -0.74
N TYR A 260 -10.79 16.53 0.31
CA TYR A 260 -9.91 16.57 1.50
C TYR A 260 -9.30 15.18 1.84
N CYS A 261 -9.62 14.14 1.05
CA CYS A 261 -9.16 12.77 1.29
C CYS A 261 -7.67 12.61 0.96
N LEU A 262 -7.13 11.43 1.25
CA LEU A 262 -5.76 11.09 0.83
C LEU A 262 -5.67 10.99 -0.69
N ASN A 263 -4.55 11.42 -1.27
CA ASN A 263 -4.28 11.22 -2.69
C ASN A 263 -3.95 9.74 -2.99
N LEU A 264 -4.98 8.89 -3.07
CA LEU A 264 -4.79 7.46 -3.35
C LEU A 264 -4.21 7.19 -4.75
N ASN A 265 -4.38 8.12 -5.71
CA ASN A 265 -3.76 8.01 -7.03
C ASN A 265 -2.23 7.97 -6.94
N GLU A 266 -1.64 8.75 -6.03
CA GLU A 266 -0.19 8.71 -5.78
C GLU A 266 0.28 7.31 -5.37
N LEU A 267 -0.51 6.58 -4.57
CA LEU A 267 -0.17 5.20 -4.20
C LEU A 267 -0.40 4.22 -5.36
N ILE A 268 -1.44 4.42 -6.17
CA ILE A 268 -1.71 3.60 -7.37
C ILE A 268 -0.52 3.69 -8.34
N GLU A 269 0.01 4.90 -8.56
CA GLU A 269 1.21 5.13 -9.38
C GLU A 269 2.45 4.39 -8.84
N LYS A 270 2.52 4.16 -7.52
CA LYS A 270 3.58 3.36 -6.87
C LYS A 270 3.27 1.86 -6.83
N GLY A 271 2.18 1.40 -7.44
CA GLY A 271 1.82 -0.01 -7.55
C GLY A 271 0.79 -0.52 -6.54
N LEU A 272 0.09 0.38 -5.82
CA LEU A 272 -1.06 -0.02 -4.98
C LEU A 272 -2.16 -0.65 -5.84
N LYS A 273 -2.60 -1.85 -5.45
CA LYS A 273 -3.81 -2.46 -6.02
C LYS A 273 -5.00 -2.05 -5.17
N ILE A 274 -5.98 -1.38 -5.76
CA ILE A 274 -7.17 -0.91 -5.03
C ILE A 274 -8.47 -1.41 -5.65
N TYR A 275 -9.38 -1.85 -4.80
CA TYR A 275 -10.75 -2.23 -5.10
C TYR A 275 -11.72 -1.29 -4.39
N LEU A 276 -12.80 -0.90 -5.06
CA LEU A 276 -13.78 0.03 -4.51
C LEU A 276 -15.15 -0.62 -4.26
N TYR A 277 -15.78 -0.19 -3.17
CA TYR A 277 -17.20 -0.37 -2.92
C TYR A 277 -17.93 0.92 -3.26
N GLU A 278 -19.02 0.81 -4.02
CA GLU A 278 -19.85 1.94 -4.43
C GLU A 278 -21.28 1.76 -3.92
N TYR A 279 -21.98 2.87 -3.70
CA TYR A 279 -23.38 2.85 -3.29
C TYR A 279 -24.24 2.04 -4.28
N PRO A 280 -25.18 1.19 -3.82
CA PRO A 280 -25.68 1.07 -2.45
C PRO A 280 -24.85 0.19 -1.51
N ASP A 281 -23.83 -0.50 -2.00
CA ASP A 281 -22.96 -1.34 -1.18
C ASP A 281 -22.01 -0.48 -0.33
N MET A 282 -21.69 -0.97 0.87
CA MET A 282 -20.74 -0.30 1.77
C MET A 282 -19.82 -1.30 2.45
N LEU A 283 -18.52 -1.10 2.30
CA LEU A 283 -17.51 -1.80 3.08
C LEU A 283 -17.42 -1.14 4.46
N HIS A 284 -17.69 -1.90 5.52
CA HIS A 284 -17.51 -1.43 6.90
C HIS A 284 -16.41 -2.17 7.67
N HIS A 285 -15.65 -3.03 6.99
CA HIS A 285 -14.49 -3.72 7.57
C HIS A 285 -13.39 -2.73 7.97
N LYS A 286 -12.69 -3.07 9.07
CA LYS A 286 -11.46 -2.40 9.54
C LYS A 286 -10.46 -3.47 9.95
N PHE A 287 -9.85 -4.12 8.97
CA PHE A 287 -8.79 -5.09 9.23
C PHE A 287 -7.64 -5.00 8.23
N CYS A 288 -6.48 -5.47 8.66
CA CYS A 288 -5.27 -5.51 7.87
C CYS A 288 -4.56 -6.85 8.12
N ILE A 289 -4.11 -7.51 7.05
CA ILE A 289 -3.35 -8.76 7.09
C ILE A 289 -1.95 -8.45 6.58
N ILE A 290 -0.93 -8.77 7.37
CA ILE A 290 0.48 -8.53 7.04
C ILE A 290 1.17 -9.88 6.88
N ASP A 291 1.84 -10.05 5.74
CA ASP A 291 2.66 -11.21 5.37
C ASP A 291 2.01 -12.59 5.53
N ASP A 292 0.67 -12.65 5.59
CA ASP A 292 -0.10 -13.86 5.94
C ASP A 292 0.31 -14.48 7.29
N GLU A 293 0.77 -13.64 8.22
CA GLU A 293 1.26 -14.03 9.56
C GLU A 293 0.63 -13.21 10.69
N ILE A 294 0.18 -11.97 10.39
CA ILE A 294 -0.40 -11.05 11.38
C ILE A 294 -1.75 -10.55 10.88
N VAL A 295 -2.74 -10.55 11.77
CA VAL A 295 -4.04 -9.88 11.54
C VAL A 295 -4.20 -8.76 12.55
N MET A 296 -4.52 -7.56 12.07
CA MET A 296 -4.98 -6.45 12.88
C MET A 296 -6.46 -6.20 12.58
N THR A 297 -7.31 -6.13 13.60
CA THR A 297 -8.75 -5.85 13.41
C THR A 297 -9.35 -5.13 14.61
N GLY A 298 -10.39 -4.32 14.41
CA GLY A 298 -11.09 -3.66 15.50
C GLY A 298 -12.14 -2.66 15.01
N SER A 299 -12.48 -1.71 15.85
CA SER A 299 -13.40 -0.61 15.51
C SER A 299 -12.70 0.57 14.83
N TYR A 300 -11.38 0.68 15.02
CA TYR A 300 -10.55 1.80 14.59
C TYR A 300 -10.48 1.93 13.05
N ASN A 301 -11.06 3.00 12.52
CA ASN A 301 -10.77 3.44 11.14
C ASN A 301 -9.42 4.14 11.10
N TRP A 302 -8.74 4.13 9.94
CA TRP A 302 -7.46 4.81 9.78
C TRP A 302 -7.64 6.30 9.53
N THR A 303 -8.24 7.00 10.49
CA THR A 303 -8.58 8.42 10.41
C THR A 303 -8.08 9.18 11.65
N PHE A 304 -7.99 10.51 11.57
CA PHE A 304 -7.54 11.30 12.73
C PHE A 304 -8.62 11.41 13.82
N PHE A 305 -9.88 11.30 13.43
CA PHE A 305 -11.07 11.32 14.27
C PHE A 305 -11.16 10.05 15.12
N SER A 306 -10.90 8.89 14.52
CA SER A 306 -10.80 7.63 15.28
C SER A 306 -9.67 7.69 16.32
N GLU A 307 -8.55 8.35 16.01
CA GLU A 307 -7.43 8.51 16.95
C GLU A 307 -7.70 9.51 18.10
N ALA A 308 -8.32 10.65 17.79
CA ALA A 308 -8.38 11.79 18.72
C ALA A 308 -9.68 11.89 19.51
N VAL A 309 -10.79 11.33 19.01
CA VAL A 309 -12.13 11.57 19.55
C VAL A 309 -12.83 10.28 19.93
N ASN A 310 -12.81 9.27 19.05
CA ASN A 310 -13.54 8.04 19.31
C ASN A 310 -12.89 7.20 20.41
N ARG A 311 -13.70 6.39 21.09
CA ARG A 311 -13.23 5.26 21.91
C ARG A 311 -13.15 4.05 20.99
N GLU A 312 -11.93 3.71 20.58
CA GLU A 312 -11.68 2.65 19.62
C GLU A 312 -10.93 1.48 20.27
N ASN A 313 -10.98 0.31 19.64
CA ASN A 313 -10.14 -0.83 19.98
C ASN A 313 -9.42 -1.39 18.75
N MET A 314 -8.28 -2.03 18.98
CA MET A 314 -7.53 -2.79 18.00
C MET A 314 -7.02 -4.08 18.62
N ILE A 315 -7.16 -5.19 17.90
CA ILE A 315 -6.66 -6.51 18.28
C ILE A 315 -5.62 -6.90 17.25
N VAL A 316 -4.42 -7.26 17.72
CA VAL A 316 -3.34 -7.80 16.90
C VAL A 316 -3.18 -9.28 17.24
N ILE A 317 -3.34 -10.13 16.23
CA ILE A 317 -3.29 -11.59 16.35
C ILE A 317 -2.11 -12.08 15.51
N LYS A 318 -1.21 -12.86 16.12
CA LYS A 318 -0.01 -13.44 15.48
C LYS A 318 0.01 -14.94 15.68
N ASP A 319 0.67 -15.64 14.75
CA ASP A 319 1.01 -17.07 14.82
C ASP A 319 -0.19 -18.03 14.93
N ASP A 320 -1.38 -17.61 14.53
CA ASP A 320 -2.59 -18.45 14.46
C ASP A 320 -3.08 -18.62 13.02
N LYS A 321 -2.62 -19.70 12.39
CA LYS A 321 -2.94 -20.03 10.99
C LYS A 321 -4.45 -20.08 10.73
N LYS A 322 -5.25 -20.58 11.68
CA LYS A 322 -6.70 -20.74 11.49
C LYS A 322 -7.39 -19.38 11.39
N ILE A 323 -7.00 -18.44 12.25
CA ILE A 323 -7.54 -17.08 12.23
C ILE A 323 -7.09 -16.36 10.96
N ILE A 324 -5.79 -16.42 10.64
CA ILE A 324 -5.23 -15.75 9.46
C ILE A 324 -5.89 -16.26 8.18
N GLU A 325 -6.04 -17.58 8.01
CA GLU A 325 -6.74 -18.18 6.87
C GLU A 325 -8.20 -17.71 6.77
N SER A 326 -8.89 -17.52 7.91
CA SER A 326 -10.26 -17.05 7.94
C SER A 326 -10.38 -15.60 7.42
N PHE A 327 -9.50 -14.71 7.90
CA PHE A 327 -9.47 -13.31 7.42
C PHE A 327 -9.02 -13.23 5.95
N THR A 328 -8.07 -14.06 5.53
CA THR A 328 -7.65 -14.13 4.13
C THR A 328 -8.79 -14.59 3.24
N LYS A 329 -9.59 -15.59 3.64
CA LYS A 329 -10.79 -16.02 2.90
C LYS A 329 -11.82 -14.90 2.78
N GLU A 330 -12.08 -14.17 3.87
CA GLU A 330 -12.97 -13.02 3.85
C GLU A 330 -12.45 -11.91 2.92
N PHE A 331 -11.15 -11.60 2.97
CA PHE A 331 -10.53 -10.63 2.07
C PHE A 331 -10.71 -11.02 0.59
N GLN A 332 -10.52 -12.31 0.26
CA GLN A 332 -10.77 -12.81 -1.10
C GLN A 332 -12.25 -12.73 -1.49
N TYR A 333 -13.16 -12.93 -0.53
CA TYR A 333 -14.59 -12.81 -0.76
C TYR A 333 -15.01 -11.38 -1.08
N ILE A 334 -14.55 -10.39 -0.31
CA ILE A 334 -14.94 -8.98 -0.50
C ILE A 334 -14.37 -8.36 -1.78
N ILE A 335 -13.24 -8.84 -2.30
CA ILE A 335 -12.72 -8.39 -3.61
C ILE A 335 -13.30 -9.18 -4.80
N ARG A 336 -14.01 -10.29 -4.53
CA ARG A 336 -14.54 -11.17 -5.58
C ARG A 336 -15.49 -10.42 -6.50
N GLY A 337 -15.26 -10.53 -7.80
CA GLY A 337 -16.08 -9.88 -8.83
C GLY A 337 -15.83 -8.38 -9.00
N ARG A 338 -14.90 -7.80 -8.22
CA ARG A 338 -14.45 -6.41 -8.38
C ARG A 338 -13.17 -6.36 -9.22
N GLN A 339 -12.95 -5.22 -9.87
CA GLN A 339 -11.75 -4.98 -10.67
C GLN A 339 -10.82 -4.04 -9.93
N ILE A 340 -9.51 -4.22 -10.15
CA ILE A 340 -8.50 -3.26 -9.73
C ILE A 340 -8.65 -2.02 -10.60
N ILE A 341 -8.73 -0.85 -9.97
CA ILE A 341 -8.77 0.42 -10.70
C ILE A 341 -7.35 0.96 -10.95
N SER A 342 -7.17 1.65 -12.07
CA SER A 342 -5.90 2.30 -12.43
C SER A 342 -5.85 3.78 -12.04
N LYS A 343 -6.99 4.37 -11.68
CA LYS A 343 -7.14 5.75 -11.16
C LYS A 343 -8.44 5.79 -10.34
N MET A 344 -8.46 6.59 -9.27
CA MET A 344 -9.67 6.87 -8.50
C MET A 344 -10.75 7.48 -9.41
N PRO A 345 -12.03 7.08 -9.27
CA PRO A 345 -13.12 7.66 -10.03
C PRO A 345 -13.21 9.17 -9.83
N SER A 346 -13.48 9.92 -10.90
CA SER A 346 -13.62 11.38 -10.84
C SER A 346 -14.92 11.85 -10.15
N VAL A 347 -15.84 10.92 -9.90
CA VAL A 347 -17.14 11.19 -9.29
C VAL A 347 -17.37 10.26 -8.10
N VAL A 348 -17.88 10.84 -7.02
CA VAL A 348 -18.39 10.09 -5.86
C VAL A 348 -19.89 9.87 -6.04
N PRO A 349 -20.38 8.61 -5.94
CA PRO A 349 -21.80 8.32 -6.02
C PRO A 349 -22.63 9.10 -5.01
N GLU A 350 -23.77 9.64 -5.47
CA GLU A 350 -24.70 10.36 -4.63
C GLU A 350 -25.40 9.44 -3.61
N ARG A 351 -25.38 9.82 -2.34
CA ARG A 351 -26.02 9.09 -1.23
C ARG A 351 -27.28 9.80 -0.71
N PRO A 352 -28.14 9.17 0.11
CA PRO A 352 -29.24 9.86 0.79
C PRO A 352 -28.79 11.05 1.65
N GLU A 353 -29.67 12.03 1.86
CA GLU A 353 -29.35 13.27 2.58
C GLU A 353 -28.89 13.06 4.04
N TYR A 354 -29.47 12.08 4.73
CA TYR A 354 -29.09 11.74 6.11
C TYR A 354 -27.63 11.26 6.17
N ASP A 355 -27.21 10.40 5.23
CA ASP A 355 -25.83 9.94 5.12
C ASP A 355 -24.90 11.11 4.78
N ARG A 356 -25.29 11.97 3.82
CA ARG A 356 -24.50 13.17 3.48
C ARG A 356 -24.26 14.07 4.69
N SER A 357 -25.27 14.24 5.56
CA SER A 357 -25.17 15.09 6.75
C SER A 357 -24.21 14.50 7.78
N SER A 358 -24.30 13.19 8.07
CA SER A 358 -23.36 12.52 8.96
C SER A 358 -21.93 12.55 8.42
N PHE A 359 -21.74 12.41 7.11
CA PHE A 359 -20.43 12.56 6.48
C PHE A 359 -19.90 13.98 6.65
N LYS A 360 -20.68 15.02 6.31
CA LYS A 360 -20.26 16.42 6.51
C LYS A 360 -19.79 16.69 7.94
N GLN A 361 -20.51 16.19 8.94
CA GLN A 361 -20.11 16.31 10.35
C GLN A 361 -18.78 15.61 10.63
N TYR A 362 -18.62 14.36 10.18
CA TYR A 362 -17.38 13.59 10.34
C TYR A 362 -16.18 14.33 9.73
N ILE A 363 -16.38 14.91 8.55
CA ILE A 363 -15.35 15.65 7.81
C ILE A 363 -14.98 16.93 8.52
N SER A 364 -15.97 17.68 9.00
CA SER A 364 -15.73 18.88 9.78
C SER A 364 -14.88 18.56 11.03
N GLU A 365 -15.11 17.43 11.70
CA GLU A 365 -14.29 17.00 12.83
C GLU A 365 -12.85 16.62 12.42
N GLU A 366 -12.69 15.83 11.35
CA GLU A 366 -11.37 15.51 10.79
C GLU A 366 -10.56 16.77 10.49
N LEU A 367 -11.19 17.76 9.86
CA LEU A 367 -10.56 19.04 9.52
C LEU A 367 -10.20 19.86 10.77
N VAL A 368 -11.06 19.90 11.79
CA VAL A 368 -10.76 20.54 13.08
C VAL A 368 -9.57 19.87 13.76
N ILE A 369 -9.49 18.54 13.74
CA ILE A 369 -8.37 17.81 14.33
C ILE A 369 -7.08 18.08 13.56
N ARG A 370 -7.13 18.11 12.22
CA ARG A 370 -6.00 18.48 11.38
C ARG A 370 -5.49 19.88 11.71
N ALA A 371 -6.39 20.86 11.83
CA ALA A 371 -6.06 22.22 12.23
C ALA A 371 -5.35 22.26 13.60
N ARG A 372 -5.90 21.56 14.60
CA ARG A 372 -5.29 21.46 15.95
C ARG A 372 -3.93 20.76 15.96
N LYS A 373 -3.76 19.74 15.12
CA LYS A 373 -2.48 19.03 14.95
C LYS A 373 -1.51 19.75 14.00
N ARG A 374 -1.88 20.93 13.47
CA ARG A 374 -1.10 21.69 12.47
C ARG A 374 -0.77 20.88 11.22
N ILE A 375 -1.73 20.07 10.78
CA ILE A 375 -1.65 19.25 9.57
C ILE A 375 -2.36 19.99 8.45
N GLY A 376 -1.61 20.48 7.47
CA GLY A 376 -2.13 21.38 6.43
C GLY A 376 -2.39 22.79 6.96
N ASP A 377 -3.05 23.63 6.17
CA ASP A 377 -3.35 25.00 6.56
C ASP A 377 -4.49 25.07 7.59
N ILE A 378 -4.23 25.78 8.70
CA ILE A 378 -5.15 25.83 9.84
C ILE A 378 -6.42 26.61 9.48
N TYR A 379 -6.27 27.74 8.78
CA TYR A 379 -7.39 28.61 8.41
C TYR A 379 -8.30 27.90 7.41
N GLU A 380 -7.72 27.27 6.39
CA GLU A 380 -8.44 26.54 5.36
C GLU A 380 -9.19 25.33 5.91
N ASN A 381 -8.53 24.51 6.75
CA ASN A 381 -9.18 23.37 7.40
C ASN A 381 -10.42 23.83 8.18
N ILE A 382 -10.30 24.93 8.94
CA ILE A 382 -11.40 25.46 9.74
C ILE A 382 -12.47 26.15 8.89
N SER A 383 -12.08 26.88 7.84
CA SER A 383 -12.99 27.51 6.88
C SER A 383 -13.82 26.46 6.12
N ARG A 384 -13.19 25.39 5.64
CA ARG A 384 -13.89 24.26 5.02
C ARG A 384 -14.79 23.52 6.01
N ALA A 385 -14.32 23.28 7.23
CA ALA A 385 -15.13 22.67 8.28
C ALA A 385 -16.39 23.51 8.57
N LYS A 386 -16.25 24.85 8.54
CA LYS A 386 -17.35 25.82 8.70
C LYS A 386 -18.28 25.84 7.49
N SER A 387 -17.78 25.75 6.27
CA SER A 387 -18.60 25.67 5.06
C SER A 387 -19.43 24.38 5.02
N LEU A 388 -18.81 23.25 5.38
CA LEU A 388 -19.47 21.94 5.39
C LEU A 388 -20.52 21.82 6.50
N SER A 389 -20.23 22.35 7.69
CA SER A 389 -21.11 22.28 8.86
C SER A 389 -21.15 23.63 9.62
N PRO A 390 -21.88 24.64 9.11
CA PRO A 390 -21.84 26.01 9.63
C PRO A 390 -22.26 26.17 11.10
N SER A 391 -23.22 25.36 11.54
CA SER A 391 -23.78 25.40 12.90
C SER A 391 -23.09 24.44 13.87
N TYR A 392 -22.04 23.74 13.44
CA TYR A 392 -21.46 22.67 14.25
C TYR A 392 -20.54 23.19 15.35
N ILE A 393 -20.83 22.79 16.58
CA ILE A 393 -20.24 23.40 17.79
C ILE A 393 -18.73 23.21 17.89
N THR A 394 -18.21 22.06 17.44
CA THR A 394 -16.77 21.77 17.48
C THR A 394 -15.99 22.71 16.57
N VAL A 395 -16.55 23.07 15.41
CA VAL A 395 -15.95 24.04 14.49
C VAL A 395 -15.96 25.43 15.11
N SER A 396 -17.10 25.87 15.66
CA SER A 396 -17.21 27.17 16.35
C SER A 396 -16.23 27.31 17.52
N LYS A 397 -16.04 26.24 18.30
CA LYS A 397 -15.04 26.20 19.38
C LYS A 397 -13.61 26.26 18.82
N ALA A 398 -13.31 25.49 17.77
CA ALA A 398 -11.98 25.50 17.17
C ALA A 398 -11.60 26.87 16.59
N ILE A 399 -12.56 27.61 16.03
CA ILE A 399 -12.37 29.00 15.57
C ILE A 399 -11.93 29.90 16.74
N GLN A 400 -12.58 29.77 17.90
CA GLN A 400 -12.25 30.52 19.11
C GLN A 400 -10.93 30.08 19.73
N ASP A 401 -10.73 28.77 19.91
CA ASP A 401 -9.54 28.19 20.54
C ASP A 401 -8.24 28.51 19.77
N LEU A 402 -8.34 28.57 18.44
CA LEU A 402 -7.20 28.82 17.54
C LEU A 402 -7.06 30.30 17.14
N ASP A 403 -7.88 31.19 17.71
CA ASP A 403 -7.92 32.63 17.42
C ASP A 403 -8.03 32.93 15.91
N ILE A 404 -8.89 32.16 15.22
CA ILE A 404 -9.07 32.27 13.77
C ILE A 404 -10.15 33.31 13.51
N ASN A 405 -9.75 34.45 12.97
CA ASN A 405 -10.72 35.47 12.58
C ASN A 405 -11.38 35.12 11.24
N LEU A 406 -12.51 34.41 11.27
CA LEU A 406 -13.30 34.13 10.06
C LEU A 406 -14.14 35.34 9.57
N SER A 407 -14.19 36.45 10.33
CA SER A 407 -14.82 37.69 9.84
C SER A 407 -13.95 38.44 8.83
N ASP A 408 -12.67 38.09 8.74
CA ASP A 408 -11.75 38.58 7.72
C ASP A 408 -11.72 37.56 6.58
N THR A 409 -12.61 37.73 5.62
CA THR A 409 -12.30 37.27 4.27
C THR A 409 -11.03 37.99 3.83
N SER A 410 -9.96 37.23 3.63
CA SER A 410 -8.76 37.57 2.87
C SER A 410 -7.78 38.56 3.52
N ILE A 411 -6.50 38.17 3.59
CA ILE A 411 -5.46 39.11 3.18
C ILE A 411 -5.96 39.66 1.84
N SER A 412 -6.36 40.93 1.80
CA SER A 412 -6.97 41.51 0.60
C SER A 412 -6.06 41.21 -0.60
N THR A 413 -6.62 40.99 -1.80
CA THR A 413 -5.78 40.79 -3.00
C THR A 413 -4.75 41.91 -3.15
N GLN A 414 -5.12 43.14 -2.75
CA GLN A 414 -4.21 44.29 -2.67
C GLN A 414 -3.05 44.09 -1.68
N SER A 415 -3.29 43.48 -0.51
CA SER A 415 -2.24 43.16 0.46
C SER A 415 -1.35 42.01 0.00
N LEU A 416 -1.89 41.00 -0.71
CA LEU A 416 -1.09 39.95 -1.35
C LEU A 416 -0.25 40.49 -2.51
N ASP A 417 -0.84 41.34 -3.34
CA ASP A 417 -0.16 42.04 -4.44
C ASP A 417 1.00 42.86 -3.88
N PHE A 418 0.74 43.71 -2.87
CA PHE A 418 1.78 44.55 -2.25
C PHE A 418 2.93 43.72 -1.66
N ALA A 419 2.62 42.60 -0.98
CA ALA A 419 3.63 41.71 -0.42
C ALA A 419 4.46 41.03 -1.52
N ALA A 420 3.81 40.48 -2.54
CA ALA A 420 4.47 39.80 -3.65
C ALA A 420 5.31 40.76 -4.51
N GLU A 421 4.83 41.99 -4.73
CA GLU A 421 5.58 43.08 -5.38
C GLU A 421 6.84 43.44 -4.60
N THR A 422 6.71 43.63 -3.29
CA THR A 422 7.83 43.98 -2.41
C THR A 422 8.89 42.88 -2.45
N THR A 423 8.50 41.62 -2.26
CA THR A 423 9.42 40.48 -2.34
C THR A 423 10.09 40.39 -3.70
N ALA A 424 9.32 40.46 -4.79
CA ALA A 424 9.83 40.35 -6.15
C ALA A 424 10.85 41.46 -6.49
N ILE A 425 10.62 42.70 -6.02
CA ILE A 425 11.54 43.82 -6.22
C ILE A 425 12.80 43.64 -5.35
N GLU A 426 12.66 43.19 -4.10
CA GLU A 426 13.80 42.95 -3.21
C GLU A 426 14.73 41.84 -3.71
N GLU A 427 14.19 40.74 -4.23
CA GLU A 427 14.98 39.66 -4.85
C GLU A 427 15.83 40.19 -6.01
N ARG A 428 15.23 41.01 -6.90
CA ARG A 428 15.93 41.62 -8.04
C ARG A 428 16.96 42.65 -7.61
N ARG A 429 16.69 43.45 -6.59
CA ARG A 429 17.67 44.38 -6.00
C ARG A 429 18.88 43.63 -5.44
N LYS A 430 18.67 42.54 -4.71
CA LYS A 430 19.76 41.68 -4.21
C LYS A 430 20.59 41.08 -5.36
N LEU A 431 19.93 40.66 -6.44
CA LEU A 431 20.63 40.15 -7.63
C LEU A 431 21.47 41.23 -8.31
N ILE A 432 20.92 42.44 -8.48
CA ILE A 432 21.65 43.61 -9.00
C ILE A 432 22.86 43.89 -8.13
N ASP A 433 22.70 43.98 -6.81
CA ASP A 433 23.81 44.26 -5.88
C ASP A 433 24.91 43.20 -5.98
N SER A 434 24.52 41.91 -6.03
CA SER A 434 25.46 40.79 -6.20
C SER A 434 26.23 40.88 -7.52
N ASN A 435 25.54 41.15 -8.63
CA ASN A 435 26.18 41.25 -9.95
C ASN A 435 27.03 42.51 -10.06
N MET A 436 26.62 43.64 -9.47
CA MET A 436 27.43 44.86 -9.40
C MET A 436 28.73 44.63 -8.61
N GLN A 437 28.70 43.86 -7.51
CA GLN A 437 29.93 43.49 -6.80
C GLN A 437 30.86 42.62 -7.65
N LYS A 438 30.33 41.72 -8.48
CA LYS A 438 31.13 40.93 -9.44
C LYS A 438 31.74 41.82 -10.52
N ILE A 439 30.97 42.76 -11.06
CA ILE A 439 31.45 43.73 -12.05
C ILE A 439 32.61 44.54 -11.48
N GLN A 440 32.49 45.07 -10.26
CA GLN A 440 33.59 45.79 -9.59
C GLN A 440 34.87 44.94 -9.46
N LYS A 441 34.75 43.64 -9.14
CA LYS A 441 35.90 42.72 -9.08
C LYS A 441 36.52 42.50 -10.45
N LEU A 442 35.71 42.39 -11.50
CA LEU A 442 36.18 42.25 -12.88
C LEU A 442 36.85 43.53 -13.38
N GLU A 443 36.36 44.71 -13.02
CA GLU A 443 36.99 46.01 -13.33
C GLU A 443 38.40 46.10 -12.70
N ILE A 444 38.56 45.71 -11.43
CA ILE A 444 39.87 45.66 -10.77
C ILE A 444 40.80 44.66 -11.48
N LYS A 445 40.28 43.50 -11.88
CA LYS A 445 41.03 42.49 -12.64
C LYS A 445 41.45 43.02 -14.01
N GLN A 446 40.57 43.73 -14.71
CA GLN A 446 40.84 44.37 -16.00
C GLN A 446 41.95 45.41 -15.85
N GLN A 447 41.90 46.27 -14.83
CA GLN A 447 42.96 47.25 -14.54
C GLN A 447 44.30 46.56 -14.24
N THR A 448 44.29 45.43 -13.52
CA THR A 448 45.48 44.63 -13.22
C THR A 448 46.08 44.04 -14.49
N ILE A 449 45.25 43.48 -15.37
CA ILE A 449 45.66 42.95 -16.67
C ILE A 449 46.25 44.06 -17.55
N GLN A 450 45.62 45.23 -17.61
CA GLN A 450 46.13 46.38 -18.36
C GLN A 450 47.49 46.86 -17.83
N LYS A 451 47.72 46.79 -16.50
CA LYS A 451 49.03 47.08 -15.91
C LYS A 451 50.08 46.04 -16.34
N GLN A 452 49.74 44.75 -16.29
CA GLN A 452 50.62 43.68 -16.76
C GLN A 452 50.96 43.83 -18.25
N GLN A 453 50.01 44.24 -19.08
CA GLN A 453 50.26 44.50 -20.50
C GLN A 453 51.27 45.65 -20.70
N LYS A 454 51.17 46.72 -19.90
CA LYS A 454 52.17 47.81 -19.92
C LYS A 454 53.55 47.32 -19.52
N ASP A 455 53.64 46.45 -18.50
CA ASP A 455 54.90 45.87 -18.03
C ASP A 455 55.52 44.93 -19.08
N ILE A 456 54.72 44.10 -19.76
CA ILE A 456 55.14 43.25 -20.87
C ILE A 456 55.66 44.09 -22.05
N ASN A 457 54.94 45.17 -22.41
CA ASN A 457 55.37 46.09 -23.47
C ASN A 457 56.72 46.74 -23.16
N LYS A 458 56.96 47.11 -21.89
CA LYS A 458 58.25 47.64 -21.44
C LYS A 458 59.36 46.58 -21.58
N ARG A 459 59.11 45.33 -21.16
CA ARG A 459 60.06 44.21 -21.32
C ARG A 459 60.35 43.92 -22.80
N HIS A 460 59.37 44.06 -23.69
CA HIS A 460 59.59 43.96 -25.14
C HIS A 460 60.57 45.04 -25.65
N GLN A 461 60.40 46.29 -25.22
CA GLN A 461 61.31 47.39 -25.59
C GLN A 461 62.74 47.15 -25.07
N GLU A 462 62.89 46.66 -23.83
CA GLU A 462 64.19 46.32 -23.23
C GLU A 462 64.90 45.19 -24.03
N VAL A 463 64.17 44.13 -24.38
CA VAL A 463 64.71 43.02 -25.20
C VAL A 463 65.09 43.49 -26.60
N GLN A 464 64.32 44.42 -27.19
CA GLN A 464 64.60 44.99 -28.50
C GLN A 464 65.84 45.90 -28.48
N ALA A 465 65.97 46.77 -27.49
CA ALA A 465 67.15 47.61 -27.30
C ALA A 465 68.41 46.76 -27.06
N TYR A 466 68.30 45.70 -26.24
CA TYR A 466 69.40 44.76 -26.02
C TYR A 466 69.80 44.03 -27.32
N ALA A 467 68.83 43.66 -28.16
CA ALA A 467 69.11 43.07 -29.47
C ALA A 467 69.85 44.02 -30.40
N GLN A 468 69.50 45.31 -30.42
CA GLN A 468 70.20 46.34 -31.20
C GLN A 468 71.64 46.54 -30.73
N GLN A 469 71.86 46.64 -29.41
CA GLN A 469 73.20 46.74 -28.82
C GLN A 469 74.12 45.57 -29.20
N ILE A 470 73.59 44.35 -29.30
CA ILE A 470 74.37 43.17 -29.72
C ILE A 470 74.74 43.21 -31.21
N VAL A 471 73.89 43.80 -32.05
CA VAL A 471 74.16 43.96 -33.50
C VAL A 471 75.22 45.03 -33.74
N GLU A 472 75.17 46.13 -33.00
CA GLU A 472 76.07 47.28 -33.15
C GLU A 472 77.45 47.07 -32.49
N ASN A 473 77.55 46.17 -31.50
CA ASN A 473 78.81 45.87 -30.81
C ASN A 473 79.77 45.09 -31.72
N LYS A 474 80.91 45.71 -32.05
CA LYS A 474 81.97 45.18 -32.92
C LYS A 474 83.02 44.33 -32.17
N ASP A 475 83.01 44.34 -30.84
CA ASP A 475 84.04 43.73 -29.99
C ASP A 475 83.68 42.32 -29.48
N ILE A 476 82.55 41.75 -29.92
CA ILE A 476 82.09 40.40 -29.52
C ILE A 476 82.41 39.33 -30.58
N THR A 477 82.77 38.13 -30.14
CA THR A 477 83.06 36.99 -31.04
C THR A 477 81.79 36.45 -31.71
N GLU A 478 81.95 35.78 -32.85
CA GLU A 478 80.82 35.25 -33.64
C GLU A 478 80.02 34.16 -32.88
N GLU A 479 80.70 33.34 -32.08
CA GLU A 479 80.06 32.33 -31.21
C GLU A 479 79.25 32.96 -30.07
N GLU A 480 79.80 33.99 -29.41
CA GLU A 480 79.08 34.72 -28.35
C GLU A 480 77.85 35.45 -28.90
N ARG A 481 77.96 36.01 -30.11
CA ARG A 481 76.83 36.66 -30.80
C ARG A 481 75.70 35.65 -31.08
N LYS A 482 76.03 34.44 -31.57
CA LYS A 482 75.03 33.36 -31.78
C LYS A 482 74.35 32.92 -30.48
N ARG A 483 75.12 32.77 -29.38
CA ARG A 483 74.55 32.40 -28.06
C ARG A 483 73.59 33.47 -27.52
N LYS A 484 73.97 34.75 -27.58
CA LYS A 484 73.12 35.87 -27.15
C LYS A 484 71.88 36.04 -28.03
N GLN A 485 71.99 35.83 -29.34
CA GLN A 485 70.82 35.84 -30.25
C GLN A 485 69.83 34.71 -29.93
N LYS A 486 70.31 33.51 -29.57
CA LYS A 486 69.45 32.41 -29.14
C LYS A 486 68.69 32.75 -27.85
N ASP A 487 69.35 33.34 -26.86
CA ASP A 487 68.71 33.80 -25.60
C ASP A 487 67.65 34.89 -25.86
N ILE A 488 67.93 35.84 -26.76
CA ILE A 488 66.94 36.84 -27.19
C ILE A 488 65.73 36.18 -27.85
N SER A 489 65.94 35.20 -28.74
CA SER A 489 64.85 34.47 -29.40
C SER A 489 63.96 33.78 -28.36
N GLN A 490 64.56 33.09 -27.40
CA GLN A 490 63.81 32.43 -26.32
C GLN A 490 63.04 33.41 -25.44
N LYS A 491 63.64 34.56 -25.10
CA LYS A 491 62.96 35.63 -24.34
C LYS A 491 61.80 36.24 -25.12
N LYS A 492 61.96 36.47 -26.43
CA LYS A 492 60.88 36.96 -27.31
C LYS A 492 59.71 35.97 -27.37
N GLU A 493 60.00 34.68 -27.58
CA GLU A 493 58.98 33.62 -27.58
C GLU A 493 58.25 33.52 -26.22
N SER A 494 59.00 33.62 -25.11
CA SER A 494 58.40 33.59 -23.77
C SER A 494 57.48 34.79 -23.52
N LEU A 495 57.89 36.00 -23.90
CA LEU A 495 57.07 37.22 -23.77
C LEU A 495 55.82 37.13 -24.64
N GLN A 496 55.95 36.62 -25.87
CA GLN A 496 54.82 36.44 -26.78
C GLN A 496 53.76 35.47 -26.22
N ARG A 497 54.20 34.38 -25.56
CA ARG A 497 53.27 33.46 -24.85
C ARG A 497 52.58 34.12 -23.67
N GLU A 498 53.32 34.94 -22.90
CA GLU A 498 52.78 35.70 -21.76
C GLU A 498 51.71 36.70 -22.23
N GLU A 499 51.98 37.42 -23.32
CA GLU A 499 51.04 38.34 -23.98
C GLU A 499 49.79 37.62 -24.50
N GLU A 500 49.94 36.48 -25.17
CA GLU A 500 48.80 35.71 -25.69
C GLU A 500 47.89 35.20 -24.55
N LEU A 501 48.48 34.73 -23.45
CA LEU A 501 47.75 34.30 -22.27
C LEU A 501 46.99 35.47 -21.63
N LEU A 502 47.64 36.63 -21.55
CA LEU A 502 47.07 37.84 -20.97
C LEU A 502 45.90 38.37 -21.82
N LYS A 503 46.03 38.34 -23.15
CA LYS A 503 44.95 38.69 -24.08
C LYS A 503 43.74 37.77 -23.92
N LYS A 504 43.93 36.45 -23.88
CA LYS A 504 42.84 35.49 -23.62
C LYS A 504 42.15 35.75 -22.28
N SER A 505 42.92 36.14 -21.26
CA SER A 505 42.36 36.51 -19.95
C SER A 505 41.53 37.80 -20.01
N LEU A 506 41.95 38.77 -20.81
CA LEU A 506 41.21 40.02 -21.03
C LEU A 506 39.89 39.76 -21.75
N ASP A 507 39.92 39.03 -22.87
CA ASP A 507 38.72 38.69 -23.66
C ASP A 507 37.66 38.02 -22.78
N LYS A 508 38.09 37.08 -21.92
CA LYS A 508 37.20 36.41 -20.95
C LYS A 508 36.59 37.37 -19.92
N VAL A 509 37.38 38.32 -19.41
CA VAL A 509 36.89 39.32 -18.44
C VAL A 509 35.88 40.26 -19.11
N GLU A 510 36.12 40.66 -20.36
CA GLU A 510 35.21 41.52 -21.12
C GLU A 510 33.88 40.82 -21.41
N GLU A 511 33.92 39.56 -21.85
CA GLU A 511 32.72 38.74 -22.08
C GLU A 511 31.89 38.57 -20.80
N GLU A 512 32.55 38.23 -19.67
CA GLU A 512 31.89 38.08 -18.37
C GLU A 512 31.26 39.41 -17.90
N THR A 513 31.94 40.53 -18.14
CA THR A 513 31.46 41.87 -17.80
C THR A 513 30.25 42.28 -18.64
N ILE A 514 30.25 41.99 -19.96
CA ILE A 514 29.10 42.25 -20.84
C ILE A 514 27.89 41.43 -20.39
N ASN A 515 28.09 40.16 -20.07
CA ASN A 515 27.02 39.28 -19.60
C ASN A 515 26.42 39.77 -18.28
N LEU A 516 27.25 40.12 -17.29
CA LEU A 516 26.76 40.64 -16.01
C LEU A 516 26.04 41.98 -16.15
N ASN A 517 26.53 42.88 -17.02
CA ASN A 517 25.84 44.15 -17.28
C ASN A 517 24.47 43.94 -17.93
N ARG A 518 24.36 42.98 -18.85
CA ARG A 518 23.09 42.57 -19.46
C ARG A 518 22.12 42.04 -18.40
N ASP A 519 22.58 41.18 -17.49
CA ASP A 519 21.75 40.62 -16.42
C ASP A 519 21.28 41.71 -15.42
N VAL A 520 22.14 42.68 -15.12
CA VAL A 520 21.78 43.86 -14.31
C VAL A 520 20.72 44.70 -15.00
N GLN A 521 20.88 44.96 -16.30
CA GLN A 521 19.92 45.73 -17.07
C GLN A 521 18.56 45.02 -17.14
N GLN A 522 18.56 43.71 -17.41
CA GLN A 522 17.36 42.88 -17.40
C GLN A 522 16.64 42.96 -16.04
N SER A 523 17.38 42.82 -14.92
CA SER A 523 16.79 42.91 -13.58
C SER A 523 16.15 44.28 -13.30
N LYS A 524 16.71 45.36 -13.85
CA LYS A 524 16.14 46.72 -13.76
C LYS A 524 14.86 46.86 -14.59
N ASP A 525 14.85 46.30 -15.79
CA ASP A 525 13.68 46.32 -16.68
C ASP A 525 12.52 45.48 -16.09
N GLU A 526 12.83 44.36 -15.43
CA GLU A 526 11.86 43.57 -14.67
C GLU A 526 11.25 44.34 -13.49
N ILE A 527 12.07 45.08 -12.72
CA ILE A 527 11.56 45.96 -11.64
C ILE A 527 10.61 47.02 -12.21
N ARG A 528 10.99 47.66 -13.33
CA ARG A 528 10.13 48.65 -14.00
C ARG A 528 8.80 48.02 -14.42
N THR A 529 8.83 46.83 -15.01
CA THR A 529 7.62 46.09 -15.44
C THR A 529 6.68 45.80 -14.27
N ILE A 530 7.21 45.37 -13.12
CA ILE A 530 6.41 45.14 -11.91
C ILE A 530 5.76 46.46 -11.43
N GLN A 531 6.52 47.55 -11.39
CA GLN A 531 6.01 48.86 -10.95
C GLN A 531 4.97 49.48 -11.89
N GLU A 532 5.08 49.25 -13.19
CA GLU A 532 4.11 49.75 -14.17
C GLU A 532 2.80 48.97 -14.12
N THR A 533 2.87 47.64 -13.96
CA THR A 533 1.69 46.76 -13.92
C THR A 533 0.97 46.76 -12.58
N SER A 534 1.61 47.15 -11.48
CA SER A 534 0.96 47.28 -10.16
C SER A 534 -0.12 48.36 -10.10
N GLN A 535 -0.13 49.29 -11.05
CA GLN A 535 -1.20 50.28 -11.20
C GLN A 535 -2.55 49.66 -11.61
N VAL A 536 -2.52 48.44 -12.14
CA VAL A 536 -3.73 47.69 -12.52
C VAL A 536 -4.28 46.99 -11.28
N GLU A 537 -5.45 47.41 -10.81
CA GLU A 537 -6.12 46.74 -9.70
C GLU A 537 -6.55 45.32 -10.10
N THR A 538 -6.20 44.33 -9.28
CA THR A 538 -6.61 42.95 -9.51
C THR A 538 -8.10 42.78 -9.25
N GLN A 539 -8.85 42.35 -10.25
CA GLN A 539 -10.30 42.11 -10.22
C GLN A 539 -10.59 40.65 -10.58
N GLY A 540 -11.84 40.21 -10.45
CA GLY A 540 -12.25 38.85 -10.80
C GLY A 540 -12.29 37.88 -9.61
N GLY A 541 -12.62 36.63 -9.92
CA GLY A 541 -12.95 35.58 -8.98
C GLY A 541 -11.76 35.12 -8.14
N ARG A 542 -12.11 34.46 -7.04
CA ARG A 542 -11.17 33.92 -6.06
C ARG A 542 -11.33 32.42 -5.94
N GLY A 543 -10.26 31.78 -5.52
CA GLY A 543 -10.10 30.34 -5.60
C GLY A 543 -8.94 29.82 -4.78
N SER A 544 -8.83 28.50 -4.70
CA SER A 544 -7.66 27.81 -4.14
C SER A 544 -6.37 28.03 -4.94
N LEU A 545 -6.52 28.36 -6.22
CA LEU A 545 -5.45 28.84 -7.07
C LEU A 545 -6.05 29.91 -7.98
N LYS A 546 -5.35 31.03 -8.10
CA LYS A 546 -5.63 32.08 -9.09
C LYS A 546 -4.35 32.43 -9.83
N ILE A 547 -4.46 32.62 -11.14
CA ILE A 547 -3.38 33.09 -11.99
C ILE A 547 -3.90 34.34 -12.69
N ASN A 548 -3.20 35.44 -12.50
CA ASN A 548 -3.55 36.74 -13.05
C ASN A 548 -2.49 37.19 -14.03
N LEU A 549 -2.92 37.72 -15.17
CA LEU A 549 -2.10 38.42 -16.15
C LEU A 549 -2.44 39.91 -16.10
N LYS A 550 -1.43 40.79 -16.07
CA LYS A 550 -1.58 42.25 -16.16
C LYS A 550 -0.60 42.84 -17.16
N TRP A 551 -1.03 43.83 -17.91
CA TRP A 551 -0.19 44.62 -18.82
C TRP A 551 -0.67 46.07 -18.89
N ASN A 552 0.06 46.93 -19.59
CA ASN A 552 -0.18 48.39 -19.59
C ASN A 552 -0.40 48.99 -21.00
N THR A 553 -0.70 48.15 -21.99
CA THR A 553 -0.97 48.55 -23.38
C THR A 553 -2.40 48.17 -23.80
N ILE A 554 -2.84 48.66 -24.97
CA ILE A 554 -4.14 48.30 -25.56
C ILE A 554 -4.09 47.02 -26.41
N ASP A 555 -2.97 46.30 -26.37
CA ASP A 555 -2.79 45.02 -27.07
C ASP A 555 -3.66 43.92 -26.44
N ASP A 556 -3.87 42.85 -27.20
CA ASP A 556 -4.63 41.65 -26.80
C ASP A 556 -3.65 40.57 -26.37
N LEU A 557 -3.52 40.35 -25.06
CA LEU A 557 -2.68 39.30 -24.51
C LEU A 557 -3.60 38.26 -23.88
N ASP A 558 -3.50 37.03 -24.37
CA ASP A 558 -4.25 35.89 -23.86
C ASP A 558 -3.44 35.16 -22.78
N LEU A 559 -4.10 34.83 -21.68
CA LEU A 559 -3.63 33.95 -20.64
C LEU A 559 -4.00 32.50 -20.97
N HIS A 560 -2.97 31.67 -21.09
CA HIS A 560 -3.12 30.24 -21.35
C HIS A 560 -2.60 29.47 -20.14
N VAL A 561 -3.47 28.68 -19.50
CA VAL A 561 -3.07 27.84 -18.37
C VAL A 561 -3.38 26.39 -18.66
N PHE A 562 -2.36 25.56 -18.60
CA PHE A 562 -2.46 24.11 -18.67
C PHE A 562 -2.59 23.56 -17.26
N ASP A 563 -3.65 22.82 -17.00
CA ASP A 563 -3.88 22.16 -15.72
C ASP A 563 -3.18 20.78 -15.66
N PRO A 564 -3.28 20.05 -14.53
CA PRO A 564 -2.62 18.76 -14.36
C PRO A 564 -3.06 17.64 -15.30
N ASP A 565 -4.25 17.74 -15.90
CA ASP A 565 -4.68 16.79 -16.95
C ASP A 565 -4.08 17.17 -18.32
N GLY A 566 -3.30 18.25 -18.39
CA GLY A 566 -2.72 18.80 -19.61
C GLY A 566 -3.73 19.60 -20.43
N TYR A 567 -4.90 19.90 -19.88
CA TYR A 567 -5.95 20.63 -20.57
C TYR A 567 -5.68 22.14 -20.53
N GLU A 568 -5.89 22.82 -21.65
CA GLU A 568 -5.66 24.24 -21.82
C GLU A 568 -6.92 25.07 -21.53
N ILE A 569 -6.82 25.93 -20.52
CA ILE A 569 -7.84 26.95 -20.20
C ILE A 569 -7.36 28.28 -20.76
N TYR A 570 -8.15 28.85 -21.69
CA TYR A 570 -7.87 30.13 -22.38
C TYR A 570 -9.17 30.66 -23.03
N TYR A 571 -9.12 31.79 -23.75
CA TYR A 571 -10.32 32.50 -24.25
C TYR A 571 -11.35 31.62 -24.98
N ASN A 572 -10.91 30.65 -25.81
CA ASN A 572 -11.81 29.80 -26.61
C ASN A 572 -12.26 28.53 -25.85
N SER A 573 -11.53 28.15 -24.80
CA SER A 573 -11.86 27.05 -23.91
C SER A 573 -11.79 27.52 -22.46
N ARG A 574 -12.78 28.33 -22.07
CA ARG A 574 -12.73 29.15 -20.85
C ARG A 574 -12.83 28.36 -19.55
N ASN A 575 -13.11 27.07 -19.59
CA ASN A 575 -13.37 26.30 -18.39
C ASN A 575 -13.11 24.81 -18.58
N HIS A 576 -12.55 24.19 -17.56
CA HIS A 576 -12.26 22.75 -17.53
C HIS A 576 -12.46 22.19 -16.12
N VAL A 577 -12.92 20.95 -16.02
CA VAL A 577 -13.10 20.26 -14.73
C VAL A 577 -12.04 19.17 -14.63
N CYS A 578 -10.97 19.45 -13.88
CA CYS A 578 -9.92 18.50 -13.56
C CYS A 578 -10.14 17.98 -12.13
N ASN A 579 -10.12 16.65 -11.94
CA ASN A 579 -10.35 16.00 -10.65
C ASN A 579 -11.58 16.52 -9.86
N GLY A 580 -12.68 16.85 -10.55
CA GLY A 580 -13.92 17.34 -9.94
C GLY A 580 -13.92 18.82 -9.53
N VAL A 581 -12.87 19.57 -9.89
CA VAL A 581 -12.70 21.00 -9.59
C VAL A 581 -12.67 21.79 -10.89
N LYS A 582 -13.53 22.80 -10.98
CA LYS A 582 -13.65 23.64 -12.17
C LYS A 582 -12.63 24.77 -12.12
N GLY A 583 -11.73 24.83 -13.10
CA GLY A 583 -10.94 26.00 -13.44
C GLY A 583 -11.70 26.85 -14.47
N GLN A 584 -11.67 28.18 -14.35
CA GLN A 584 -12.34 29.07 -15.29
C GLN A 584 -11.61 30.40 -15.51
N LEU A 585 -11.63 30.85 -16.77
CA LEU A 585 -11.29 32.21 -17.20
C LEU A 585 -12.53 33.10 -17.03
N ASP A 586 -12.42 34.17 -16.25
CA ASP A 586 -13.55 35.07 -15.99
C ASP A 586 -13.37 36.49 -16.54
N ILE A 587 -12.13 36.96 -16.64
CA ILE A 587 -11.78 38.23 -17.28
C ILE A 587 -10.88 37.94 -18.49
N ASP A 588 -11.33 38.45 -19.63
CA ASP A 588 -10.71 38.37 -20.95
C ASP A 588 -10.69 39.80 -21.48
N ALA A 589 -9.55 40.48 -21.33
CA ALA A 589 -9.44 41.93 -21.52
C ALA A 589 -8.85 42.26 -22.89
N ASN A 590 -9.39 43.30 -23.53
CA ASN A 590 -9.01 43.76 -24.87
C ASN A 590 -9.36 42.82 -26.04
N ALA A 591 -10.12 41.74 -25.82
CA ALA A 591 -10.70 40.92 -26.89
C ALA A 591 -11.75 41.66 -27.75
N SER A 592 -12.38 42.73 -27.22
CA SER A 592 -13.31 43.59 -27.97
C SER A 592 -13.31 45.03 -27.44
N THR A 593 -13.90 45.96 -28.19
CA THR A 593 -13.95 47.38 -27.82
C THR A 593 -14.98 47.65 -26.70
N PRO A 594 -14.76 48.65 -25.82
CA PRO A 594 -13.62 49.57 -25.76
C PRO A 594 -12.36 48.94 -25.10
N TYR A 595 -11.18 49.29 -25.62
CA TYR A 595 -9.90 48.81 -25.09
C TYR A 595 -9.46 49.57 -23.83
N SER A 596 -8.80 48.87 -22.91
CA SER A 596 -8.25 49.39 -21.66
C SER A 596 -6.72 49.47 -21.71
N ARG A 597 -6.14 50.45 -21.01
CA ARG A 597 -4.69 50.54 -20.72
C ARG A 597 -4.32 49.96 -19.34
N THR A 598 -5.31 49.49 -18.59
CA THR A 598 -5.14 48.68 -17.38
C THR A 598 -5.79 47.30 -17.54
N PRO A 599 -5.48 46.56 -18.61
CA PRO A 599 -6.08 45.26 -18.87
C PRO A 599 -5.54 44.16 -17.93
N GLN A 600 -6.36 43.14 -17.73
CA GLN A 600 -5.99 41.95 -16.98
C GLN A 600 -6.77 40.73 -17.45
N GLU A 601 -6.19 39.55 -17.27
CA GLU A 601 -6.91 38.29 -17.38
C GLU A 601 -6.76 37.46 -16.10
N ASN A 602 -7.75 36.62 -15.85
CA ASN A 602 -7.79 35.81 -14.64
C ASN A 602 -8.31 34.41 -14.90
N ILE A 603 -7.52 33.41 -14.51
CA ILE A 603 -7.94 32.01 -14.42
C ILE A 603 -7.87 31.58 -12.97
N TYR A 604 -8.96 31.01 -12.45
CA TYR A 604 -9.01 30.54 -11.07
C TYR A 604 -9.82 29.24 -10.93
N TRP A 605 -9.59 28.54 -9.82
CA TRP A 605 -10.31 27.32 -9.45
C TRP A 605 -11.29 27.57 -8.30
N GLU A 606 -12.51 27.05 -8.40
CA GLU A 606 -13.63 27.35 -7.50
C GLU A 606 -13.27 27.41 -6.00
N GLU A 607 -13.75 28.47 -5.33
CA GLU A 607 -13.63 28.67 -3.89
C GLU A 607 -14.23 27.50 -3.10
N GLY A 608 -13.50 26.99 -2.11
CA GLY A 608 -13.92 25.86 -1.26
C GLY A 608 -13.51 24.46 -1.74
N LYS A 609 -12.84 24.34 -2.89
CA LYS A 609 -12.18 23.10 -3.36
C LYS A 609 -10.69 23.36 -3.59
N ASN A 610 -9.80 22.41 -3.25
CA ASN A 610 -8.37 22.51 -3.59
C ASN A 610 -8.22 22.58 -5.11
N ALA A 611 -7.31 23.39 -5.63
CA ALA A 611 -6.98 23.31 -7.04
C ALA A 611 -6.41 21.91 -7.31
N PRO A 612 -6.63 21.34 -8.50
CA PRO A 612 -6.12 20.01 -8.82
C PRO A 612 -4.62 19.90 -8.51
N ILE A 613 -4.23 18.85 -7.78
CA ILE A 613 -2.82 18.60 -7.47
C ILE A 613 -2.12 18.15 -8.74
N GLY A 614 -0.93 18.69 -8.99
CA GLY A 614 -0.07 18.31 -10.10
C GLY A 614 0.64 19.50 -10.72
N ARG A 615 1.15 19.29 -11.93
CA ARG A 615 1.95 20.27 -12.66
C ARG A 615 1.05 21.20 -13.47
N TYR A 616 1.29 22.50 -13.33
CA TYR A 616 0.68 23.54 -14.14
C TYR A 616 1.73 24.18 -15.03
N LYS A 617 1.28 24.70 -16.17
CA LYS A 617 2.10 25.51 -17.05
C LYS A 617 1.33 26.76 -17.46
N VAL A 618 1.94 27.92 -17.30
CA VAL A 618 1.37 29.22 -17.65
C VAL A 618 2.10 29.78 -18.86
N GLN A 619 1.33 30.15 -19.88
CA GLN A 619 1.82 30.78 -21.09
C GLN A 619 1.05 32.07 -21.36
N VAL A 620 1.71 33.00 -22.05
CA VAL A 620 1.11 34.23 -22.54
C VAL A 620 1.26 34.27 -24.06
N VAL A 621 0.19 34.65 -24.75
CA VAL A 621 0.17 34.79 -26.21
C VAL A 621 -0.23 36.21 -26.57
N LEU A 622 0.54 36.86 -27.44
CA LEU A 622 0.14 38.12 -28.06
C LEU A 622 -0.81 37.80 -29.22
N TYR A 623 -2.12 37.93 -29.00
CA TYR A 623 -3.13 37.60 -30.00
C TYR A 623 -3.26 38.69 -31.07
N SER A 624 -3.32 39.95 -30.64
CA SER A 624 -3.40 41.11 -31.53
C SER A 624 -2.54 42.26 -31.03
N LYS A 625 -1.71 42.81 -31.94
CA LYS A 625 -0.89 44.01 -31.68
C LYS A 625 -1.62 45.26 -32.16
N ARG A 626 -1.75 46.25 -31.28
CA ARG A 626 -2.48 47.51 -31.46
C ARG A 626 -1.73 48.73 -30.91
N ASP A 627 -0.86 48.57 -29.92
CA ASP A 627 -0.08 49.68 -29.35
C ASP A 627 1.25 49.89 -30.11
N ILE A 628 1.86 51.07 -29.92
CA ILE A 628 3.15 51.45 -30.51
C ILE A 628 4.34 50.79 -29.81
N VAL A 629 4.13 50.26 -28.60
CA VAL A 629 5.16 49.62 -27.79
C VAL A 629 5.57 48.31 -28.45
N ASP A 630 6.84 48.22 -28.84
CA ASP A 630 7.34 47.11 -29.65
C ASP A 630 7.35 45.77 -28.89
N ASN A 631 7.85 45.79 -27.66
CA ASN A 631 7.92 44.64 -26.75
C ASN A 631 7.04 44.92 -25.54
N ILE A 632 5.95 44.18 -25.40
CA ILE A 632 4.86 44.50 -24.47
C ILE A 632 5.20 43.91 -23.10
N PRO A 633 5.39 44.74 -22.06
CA PRO A 633 5.67 44.27 -20.72
C PRO A 633 4.38 43.79 -20.04
N PHE A 634 4.49 42.69 -19.30
CA PHE A 634 3.38 42.14 -18.52
C PHE A 634 3.89 41.47 -17.25
N THR A 635 2.98 41.20 -16.32
CA THR A 635 3.24 40.37 -15.14
C THR A 635 2.23 39.24 -15.04
N ILE A 636 2.74 38.06 -14.67
CA ILE A 636 1.93 36.94 -14.21
C ILE A 636 2.05 36.89 -12.69
N THR A 637 0.93 36.90 -11.99
CA THR A 637 0.90 36.67 -10.54
C THR A 637 0.17 35.37 -10.25
N VAL A 638 0.85 34.47 -9.54
CA VAL A 638 0.27 33.19 -9.10
C VAL A 638 -0.09 33.33 -7.63
N TYR A 639 -1.38 33.20 -7.33
CA TYR A 639 -1.96 33.24 -5.99
C TYR A 639 -2.38 31.82 -5.60
N PRO A 640 -1.50 31.05 -4.97
CA PRO A 640 -1.90 29.80 -4.34
C PRO A 640 -2.65 30.11 -3.03
N ASP A 641 -3.56 29.24 -2.62
CA ASP A 641 -4.07 29.20 -1.25
C ASP A 641 -2.99 28.74 -0.24
N LYS A 642 -1.99 28.00 -0.73
CA LYS A 642 -0.90 27.40 0.05
C LYS A 642 0.46 27.69 -0.58
N GLY A 643 1.29 28.41 0.16
CA GLY A 643 2.63 28.79 -0.27
C GLY A 643 2.70 30.27 -0.61
N GLU A 644 3.80 30.67 -1.24
CA GLU A 644 4.10 32.08 -1.49
C GLU A 644 3.47 32.55 -2.81
N THR A 645 2.69 33.64 -2.77
CA THR A 645 2.30 34.37 -3.98
C THR A 645 3.54 34.93 -4.65
N LYS A 646 3.75 34.62 -5.93
CA LYS A 646 4.90 35.15 -6.70
C LYS A 646 4.47 35.87 -7.97
N ILE A 647 5.25 36.91 -8.29
CA ILE A 647 5.12 37.72 -9.50
C ILE A 647 6.26 37.39 -10.47
N PHE A 648 5.87 37.12 -11.70
CA PHE A 648 6.75 36.79 -12.82
C PHE A 648 6.59 37.88 -13.91
N PRO A 649 7.52 38.84 -14.00
CA PRO A 649 7.55 39.79 -15.09
C PRO A 649 7.97 39.11 -16.40
N GLY A 650 7.40 39.57 -17.51
CA GLY A 650 7.70 39.07 -18.84
C GLY A 650 7.49 40.16 -19.89
N GLU A 651 7.99 39.88 -21.08
CA GLU A 651 7.80 40.73 -22.25
C GLU A 651 7.47 39.87 -23.47
N ILE A 652 6.58 40.34 -24.35
CA ILE A 652 6.21 39.63 -25.58
C ILE A 652 6.16 40.57 -26.78
N LYS A 653 6.75 40.13 -27.90
CA LYS A 653 6.82 40.87 -29.17
C LYS A 653 6.19 40.11 -30.34
N THR A 654 6.34 38.78 -30.35
CA THR A 654 5.95 37.95 -31.49
C THR A 654 4.48 37.59 -31.42
N LEU A 655 3.73 37.94 -32.46
CA LEU A 655 2.32 37.60 -32.63
C LEU A 655 2.11 36.08 -32.66
N GLN A 656 1.06 35.61 -31.98
CA GLN A 656 0.56 34.24 -32.01
C GLN A 656 1.58 33.14 -31.64
N THR A 657 2.69 33.52 -31.02
CA THR A 657 3.69 32.57 -30.50
C THR A 657 3.56 32.49 -28.99
N PRO A 658 3.17 31.32 -28.43
CA PRO A 658 3.10 31.16 -26.98
C PRO A 658 4.47 31.29 -26.32
N LYS A 659 4.53 32.09 -25.26
CA LYS A 659 5.71 32.20 -24.40
C LYS A 659 5.40 31.57 -23.04
N THR A 660 6.08 30.49 -22.70
CA THR A 660 6.01 29.91 -21.35
C THR A 660 6.65 30.84 -20.34
N ILE A 661 5.94 31.13 -19.26
CA ILE A 661 6.39 32.07 -18.22
C ILE A 661 6.81 31.31 -16.97
N ILE A 662 5.97 30.39 -16.51
CA ILE A 662 6.24 29.60 -15.32
C ILE A 662 5.59 28.23 -15.43
N GLU A 663 6.29 27.24 -14.89
CA GLU A 663 5.72 25.95 -14.56
C GLU A 663 5.83 25.76 -13.05
N PHE A 664 4.84 25.13 -12.45
CA PHE A 664 4.86 24.89 -11.01
C PHE A 664 4.14 23.60 -10.67
N GLU A 665 4.56 22.96 -9.59
CA GLU A 665 3.86 21.85 -8.98
C GLU A 665 3.01 22.37 -7.82
N TYR A 666 1.70 22.15 -7.91
CA TYR A 666 0.77 22.48 -6.86
C TYR A 666 0.39 21.20 -6.10
N SER A 667 0.55 21.21 -4.78
CA SER A 667 0.42 20.03 -3.92
C SER A 667 -0.30 20.34 -2.60
N GLU A 668 -0.57 19.31 -1.80
CA GLU A 668 -1.10 19.48 -0.44
C GLU A 668 -0.18 20.29 0.49
N ASN A 669 1.13 20.32 0.21
CA ASN A 669 2.12 21.08 0.97
C ASN A 669 2.30 22.51 0.44
N GLY A 670 1.52 22.91 -0.57
CA GLY A 670 1.61 24.20 -1.25
C GLY A 670 2.24 24.11 -2.63
N ILE A 671 2.64 25.27 -3.14
CA ILE A 671 3.21 25.45 -4.47
C ILE A 671 4.74 25.35 -4.47
N ILE A 672 5.28 24.70 -5.50
CA ILE A 672 6.70 24.70 -5.83
C ILE A 672 6.87 25.24 -7.25
N TYR A 673 7.50 26.40 -7.36
CA TYR A 673 7.85 27.02 -8.65
C TYR A 673 9.08 26.34 -9.25
N LEU A 674 9.01 25.91 -10.52
CA LEU A 674 10.03 25.11 -11.21
C LEU A 674 11.04 25.94 -11.99
#